data_AF-A0A501XBL4-F1
#
_entry.id   AF-A0A501XBL4-F1
#
_cell.length_a   1.000
_cell.length_b   1.000
_cell.length_c   1.000
_cell.angle_alpha   90.00
_cell.angle_beta   90.00
_cell.angle_gamma   90.00
#
_symmetry.space_group_name_H-M   'P 1'
#
loop_
_entity.id
_entity.type
_entity.pdbx_description
1 polymer ?
#
loop_
_entity_poly.entity_id
_entity_poly.type
_entity_poly.pdbx_seq_one_letter_code
_entity_poly.pdbx_strand_id
1 'polypeptide(L)'
;MNSSGKKEFNFVVIGDSIAQGFNSKVGCGLCGYKKNNDWKIGYAAGDYLTVFLKDLANKEPEYQDFFNNFNYINTAQSVLRVIDVINLIDGNYDEGLINVVKMNKITEALSNIHLQEDIWNYEPRISEKENFNIYSKNIKNIISKADVIYCQLGGNEFQSSLPFAKIKNMFTEKNYYQLIKVKEQLFNIVNQVSENISKQYKEMLSKIRQINPNCKIIVSSYTPPFFGITARYENNLKKINPAVFNDLFRNINRALNKTYEEIATFDDNTSYLKVFYYKEWRKKVYKLYENILDVHPTEIGYQEIARRLFLHCLDNNILFNDKPNKYIKHISSFNLNRDIKMWNKITFDLPKVTQIEKRLNKIIYILRSWSEASNNVQNPYFTLLKREINNLVEECEENPNRIIVSRENYTSLTTLFLEYIGIFLNFLTNDSNAWKSIKDEVISDEFILNILNVMLKSKEIIAIITNSETIYRINPRYSFSKFINQAYKINREAIYSLGLKILDSIDSNKENIHKVILGFCQDIDEHITIKTQSNFINELLKAATYDKNMANNIKLLFCMIEAYIKKAKYFKTLGQLVKNFLKDNEIMIKKLFDDFFVFLNNNYSNNYKEFSELILEVLKRSYKKLNYWTWIKLNKWQDKFFKTINDPKFKKYVINTFYSLLISLDYDSLANFKNNMWFYLLFPFRPIYHKFMFTIWRNMWSKQPIRLASLLLGLLNIKRRIKK
;
A
#
# COMPACT_ATOMS: atom_id res chain seq x y z
N MET A 1 -53.15 -14.26 0.27
CA MET A 1 -53.28 -15.36 -0.72
C MET A 1 -53.86 -14.81 -2.01
N ASN A 2 -53.03 -14.71 -3.06
CA ASN A 2 -53.48 -14.69 -4.46
C ASN A 2 -52.80 -15.88 -5.14
N SER A 3 -53.59 -16.93 -5.36
CA SER A 3 -53.23 -18.08 -6.18
C SER A 3 -53.47 -17.73 -7.64
N SER A 4 -52.42 -17.36 -8.38
CA SER A 4 -52.41 -17.33 -9.84
C SER A 4 -50.97 -17.42 -10.37
N GLY A 5 -50.54 -18.63 -10.75
CA GLY A 5 -49.29 -18.91 -11.49
C GLY A 5 -48.02 -19.06 -10.63
N LYS A 6 -47.41 -20.26 -10.68
CA LYS A 6 -46.04 -20.54 -10.19
C LYS A 6 -45.03 -19.74 -11.03
N LYS A 7 -44.83 -18.47 -10.73
CA LYS A 7 -43.79 -17.67 -11.39
C LYS A 7 -42.48 -17.83 -10.62
N GLU A 8 -41.45 -18.32 -11.30
CA GLU A 8 -40.07 -18.24 -10.80
C GLU A 8 -39.73 -16.78 -10.49
N PHE A 9 -39.03 -16.54 -9.40
CA PHE A 9 -38.57 -15.20 -9.01
C PHE A 9 -37.05 -15.12 -9.21
N ASN A 10 -36.59 -14.31 -10.16
CA ASN A 10 -35.19 -14.23 -10.55
C ASN A 10 -34.51 -12.99 -9.94
N PHE A 11 -33.66 -13.21 -8.95
CA PHE A 11 -32.80 -12.21 -8.34
C PHE A 11 -31.40 -12.26 -8.95
N VAL A 12 -31.02 -11.18 -9.63
CA VAL A 12 -29.73 -11.06 -10.33
C VAL A 12 -28.84 -10.05 -9.60
N VAL A 13 -27.57 -10.40 -9.42
CA VAL A 13 -26.54 -9.47 -8.94
C VAL A 13 -25.62 -9.09 -10.08
N ILE A 14 -25.47 -7.79 -10.35
CA ILE A 14 -24.47 -7.24 -11.24
C ILE A 14 -23.53 -6.37 -10.41
N GLY A 15 -22.22 -6.64 -10.46
CA GLY A 15 -21.31 -5.86 -9.64
C GLY A 15 -19.83 -6.18 -9.77
N ASP A 16 -19.06 -5.54 -8.90
CA ASP A 16 -17.62 -5.73 -8.82
C ASP A 16 -17.22 -6.75 -7.74
N SER A 17 -15.96 -6.71 -7.30
CA SER A 17 -15.39 -7.54 -6.22
C SER A 17 -16.24 -7.61 -4.94
N ILE A 18 -16.93 -6.53 -4.54
CA ILE A 18 -17.76 -6.53 -3.32
C ILE A 18 -19.05 -7.32 -3.59
N ALA A 19 -19.65 -7.16 -4.75
CA ALA A 19 -20.84 -7.91 -5.15
C ALA A 19 -20.53 -9.40 -5.39
N GLN A 20 -19.32 -9.71 -5.87
CA GLN A 20 -18.82 -11.07 -6.07
C GLN A 20 -18.49 -11.79 -4.74
N GLY A 21 -18.45 -11.05 -3.62
CA GLY A 21 -18.04 -11.59 -2.33
C GLY A 21 -16.55 -11.90 -2.27
N PHE A 22 -15.71 -11.09 -2.92
CA PHE A 22 -14.25 -11.26 -2.88
C PHE A 22 -13.76 -11.36 -1.44
N ASN A 23 -12.92 -12.36 -1.19
CA ASN A 23 -12.41 -12.67 0.13
C ASN A 23 -10.90 -12.90 0.05
N SER A 24 -10.14 -12.04 0.72
CA SER A 24 -8.67 -12.12 0.69
C SER A 24 -8.14 -13.40 1.32
N LYS A 25 -8.91 -14.14 2.13
CA LYS A 25 -8.46 -15.43 2.66
C LYS A 25 -8.39 -16.55 1.62
N VAL A 26 -9.23 -16.44 0.60
CA VAL A 26 -9.24 -17.37 -0.54
C VAL A 26 -8.46 -16.80 -1.71
N GLY A 27 -8.50 -15.48 -1.91
CA GLY A 27 -7.78 -14.77 -2.97
C GLY A 27 -8.58 -14.61 -4.26
N CYS A 28 -9.86 -14.95 -4.26
CA CYS A 28 -10.79 -14.83 -5.39
C CYS A 28 -12.21 -14.45 -4.93
N GLY A 29 -13.11 -14.24 -5.90
CA GLY A 29 -14.55 -14.16 -5.67
C GLY A 29 -15.10 -15.41 -5.00
N LEU A 30 -16.24 -15.32 -4.31
CA LEU A 30 -16.83 -16.45 -3.60
C LEU A 30 -18.35 -16.51 -3.74
N CYS A 31 -18.91 -15.96 -4.81
CA CYS A 31 -20.34 -15.99 -5.05
C CYS A 31 -20.82 -17.43 -5.32
N GLY A 32 -21.93 -17.80 -4.69
CA GLY A 32 -22.67 -19.01 -5.00
C GLY A 32 -23.82 -18.73 -5.96
N TYR A 33 -24.79 -19.64 -5.99
CA TYR A 33 -25.99 -19.53 -6.82
C TYR A 33 -27.13 -20.37 -6.23
N LYS A 34 -28.37 -20.05 -6.60
CA LYS A 34 -29.53 -20.93 -6.39
C LYS A 34 -30.34 -20.97 -7.69
N LYS A 35 -30.50 -22.16 -8.27
CA LYS A 35 -31.32 -22.40 -9.46
C LYS A 35 -32.27 -23.55 -9.15
N ASN A 36 -33.54 -23.22 -8.92
CA ASN A 36 -34.54 -24.17 -8.46
C ASN A 36 -34.07 -24.87 -7.17
N ASN A 37 -33.93 -26.20 -7.22
CA ASN A 37 -33.46 -27.00 -6.08
C ASN A 37 -31.92 -27.10 -5.99
N ASP A 38 -31.18 -26.70 -7.03
CA ASP A 38 -29.72 -26.67 -6.97
C ASP A 38 -29.25 -25.40 -6.25
N TRP A 39 -28.53 -25.59 -5.15
CA TRP A 39 -28.09 -24.49 -4.29
C TRP A 39 -26.66 -24.73 -3.82
N LYS A 40 -25.77 -23.84 -4.29
CA LYS A 40 -24.37 -23.79 -3.84
C LYS A 40 -24.15 -22.49 -3.07
N ILE A 41 -23.72 -22.63 -1.82
CA ILE A 41 -23.53 -21.52 -0.89
C ILE A 41 -22.18 -20.83 -1.14
N GLY A 42 -22.24 -19.53 -1.44
CA GLY A 42 -21.09 -18.63 -1.44
C GLY A 42 -20.98 -17.75 -0.20
N TYR A 43 -20.24 -16.65 -0.33
CA TYR A 43 -19.97 -15.68 0.75
C TYR A 43 -20.22 -14.23 0.32
N ALA A 44 -20.96 -13.99 -0.76
CA ALA A 44 -21.38 -12.66 -1.19
C ALA A 44 -22.67 -12.22 -0.48
N ALA A 45 -23.00 -10.93 -0.54
CA ALA A 45 -24.24 -10.41 0.04
C ALA A 45 -25.51 -11.10 -0.52
N GLY A 46 -25.52 -11.46 -1.81
CA GLY A 46 -26.61 -12.22 -2.42
C GLY A 46 -26.75 -13.66 -1.89
N ASP A 47 -25.63 -14.30 -1.53
CA ASP A 47 -25.66 -15.63 -0.90
C ASP A 47 -26.30 -15.55 0.49
N TYR A 48 -25.87 -14.57 1.29
CA TYR A 48 -26.44 -14.32 2.61
C TYR A 48 -27.91 -13.91 2.56
N LEU A 49 -28.34 -13.15 1.54
CA LEU A 49 -29.75 -12.84 1.31
C LEU A 49 -30.58 -14.12 1.14
N THR A 50 -30.07 -15.07 0.35
CA THR A 50 -30.74 -16.36 0.12
C THR A 50 -30.86 -17.17 1.41
N VAL A 51 -29.86 -17.07 2.31
CA VAL A 51 -29.94 -17.69 3.64
C VAL A 51 -30.95 -17.00 4.56
N PHE A 52 -31.07 -15.67 4.53
CA PHE A 52 -32.13 -14.96 5.26
C PHE A 52 -33.54 -15.37 4.78
N LEU A 53 -33.70 -15.60 3.48
CA LEU A 53 -34.94 -16.12 2.89
C LEU A 53 -35.24 -17.54 3.37
N LYS A 54 -34.23 -18.42 3.43
CA LYS A 54 -34.41 -19.77 3.97
C LYS A 54 -34.76 -19.78 5.45
N ASP A 55 -34.12 -18.91 6.25
CA ASP A 55 -34.46 -18.79 7.68
C ASP A 55 -35.90 -18.29 7.88
N LEU A 56 -36.34 -17.33 7.06
CA LEU A 56 -37.73 -16.87 7.05
C LEU A 56 -38.68 -18.03 6.74
N ALA A 57 -38.47 -18.74 5.63
CA ALA A 57 -39.31 -19.87 5.22
C ALA A 57 -39.36 -21.00 6.27
N ASN A 58 -38.26 -21.23 7.00
CA ASN A 58 -38.22 -22.21 8.09
C ASN A 58 -39.01 -21.77 9.34
N LYS A 59 -39.17 -20.45 9.57
CA LYS A 59 -39.86 -19.88 10.73
C LYS A 59 -41.32 -19.54 10.44
N GLU A 60 -41.63 -19.20 9.20
CA GLU A 60 -42.92 -18.75 8.70
C GLU A 60 -43.20 -19.57 7.41
N PRO A 61 -43.82 -20.77 7.53
CA PRO A 61 -43.96 -21.75 6.45
C PRO A 61 -44.69 -21.24 5.20
N GLU A 62 -45.52 -20.19 5.33
CA GLU A 62 -46.19 -19.53 4.21
C GLU A 62 -45.21 -18.97 3.16
N TYR A 63 -43.93 -18.75 3.52
CA TYR A 63 -42.88 -18.30 2.59
C TYR A 63 -42.09 -19.45 1.94
N GLN A 64 -42.41 -20.72 2.26
CA GLN A 64 -41.68 -21.87 1.74
C GLN A 64 -41.80 -22.01 0.21
N ASP A 65 -42.99 -21.75 -0.34
CA ASP A 65 -43.22 -21.79 -1.79
C ASP A 65 -42.45 -20.69 -2.52
N PHE A 66 -42.39 -19.48 -1.94
CA PHE A 66 -41.57 -18.41 -2.50
C PHE A 66 -40.09 -18.82 -2.54
N PHE A 67 -39.55 -19.34 -1.44
CA PHE A 67 -38.16 -19.79 -1.40
C PHE A 67 -37.85 -20.90 -2.41
N ASN A 68 -38.77 -21.85 -2.59
CA ASN A 68 -38.60 -22.93 -3.56
C ASN A 68 -38.49 -22.39 -4.99
N ASN A 69 -39.27 -21.35 -5.33
CA ASN A 69 -39.27 -20.72 -6.66
C ASN A 69 -38.27 -19.54 -6.79
N PHE A 70 -37.50 -19.23 -5.75
CA PHE A 70 -36.52 -18.16 -5.76
C PHE A 70 -35.22 -18.61 -6.44
N ASN A 71 -34.83 -17.91 -7.50
CA ASN A 71 -33.58 -18.09 -8.22
C ASN A 71 -32.62 -16.94 -7.93
N TYR A 72 -31.36 -17.27 -7.69
CA TYR A 72 -30.28 -16.32 -7.42
C TYR A 72 -29.12 -16.60 -8.39
N ILE A 73 -28.76 -15.57 -9.15
CA ILE A 73 -27.61 -15.58 -10.05
C ILE A 73 -26.74 -14.36 -9.73
N ASN A 74 -25.43 -14.57 -9.62
CA ASN A 74 -24.46 -13.50 -9.47
C ASN A 74 -23.60 -13.45 -10.74
N THR A 75 -23.52 -12.30 -11.40
CA THR A 75 -22.70 -12.07 -12.59
C THR A 75 -21.46 -11.24 -12.30
N ALA A 76 -21.23 -10.85 -11.04
CA ALA A 76 -20.16 -9.96 -10.66
C ALA A 76 -18.77 -10.53 -10.97
N GLN A 77 -17.84 -9.65 -11.35
CA GLN A 77 -16.44 -9.98 -11.60
C GLN A 77 -15.53 -9.04 -10.82
N SER A 78 -14.38 -9.54 -10.33
CA SER A 78 -13.38 -8.68 -9.69
C SER A 78 -12.92 -7.63 -10.71
N VAL A 79 -12.91 -6.36 -10.30
CA VAL A 79 -12.61 -5.14 -11.10
C VAL A 79 -13.59 -4.73 -12.21
N LEU A 80 -14.79 -5.35 -12.30
CA LEU A 80 -15.83 -4.94 -13.26
C LEU A 80 -16.26 -3.48 -13.05
N ARG A 81 -16.57 -2.80 -14.15
CA ARG A 81 -17.00 -1.38 -14.18
C ARG A 81 -18.36 -1.20 -14.86
N VAL A 82 -18.96 -0.03 -14.65
CA VAL A 82 -20.22 0.38 -15.29
C VAL A 82 -20.10 0.32 -16.81
N ILE A 83 -18.99 0.82 -17.37
CA ILE A 83 -18.76 0.83 -18.82
C ILE A 83 -18.68 -0.58 -19.42
N ASP A 84 -18.21 -1.57 -18.66
CA ASP A 84 -18.12 -2.95 -19.13
C ASP A 84 -19.51 -3.55 -19.34
N VAL A 85 -20.44 -3.25 -18.43
CA VAL A 85 -21.83 -3.69 -18.53
C VAL A 85 -22.53 -2.98 -19.69
N ILE A 86 -22.25 -1.69 -19.91
CA ILE A 86 -22.76 -0.96 -21.07
C ILE A 86 -22.28 -1.63 -22.37
N ASN A 87 -20.98 -1.88 -22.50
CA ASN A 87 -20.40 -2.53 -23.68
C ASN A 87 -20.99 -3.92 -23.94
N LEU A 88 -21.21 -4.71 -22.88
CA LEU A 88 -21.88 -6.01 -22.97
C LEU A 88 -23.32 -5.89 -23.46
N ILE A 89 -24.08 -4.91 -22.96
CA ILE A 89 -25.45 -4.68 -23.41
C ILE A 89 -25.50 -4.15 -24.85
N ASP A 90 -24.53 -3.36 -25.28
CA ASP A 90 -24.50 -2.87 -26.66
C ASP A 90 -23.95 -3.92 -27.64
N GLY A 91 -23.16 -4.87 -27.16
CA GLY A 91 -22.41 -5.78 -28.03
C GLY A 91 -21.15 -5.11 -28.62
N ASN A 92 -20.67 -4.04 -28.00
CA ASN A 92 -19.47 -3.32 -28.42
C ASN A 92 -18.23 -3.99 -27.84
N TYR A 93 -17.47 -4.71 -28.68
CA TYR A 93 -16.28 -5.44 -28.26
C TYR A 93 -15.31 -4.54 -27.48
N ASP A 94 -14.94 -5.00 -26.29
CA ASP A 94 -13.97 -4.36 -25.40
C ASP A 94 -12.95 -5.39 -24.92
N GLU A 95 -11.70 -5.23 -25.36
CA GLU A 95 -10.57 -6.08 -24.93
C GLU A 95 -10.34 -5.97 -23.42
N GLY A 96 -10.66 -4.80 -22.83
CA GLY A 96 -10.57 -4.60 -21.39
C GLY A 96 -11.42 -5.61 -20.62
N LEU A 97 -12.68 -5.80 -20.97
CA LEU A 97 -13.53 -6.82 -20.35
C LEU A 97 -12.97 -8.24 -20.53
N ILE A 98 -12.44 -8.60 -21.70
CA ILE A 98 -11.84 -9.93 -21.90
C ILE A 98 -10.69 -10.17 -20.91
N ASN A 99 -9.86 -9.15 -20.69
CA ASN A 99 -8.79 -9.20 -19.69
C ASN A 99 -9.34 -9.34 -18.26
N VAL A 100 -10.47 -8.67 -17.92
CA VAL A 100 -11.16 -8.85 -16.63
C VAL A 100 -11.57 -10.31 -16.43
N VAL A 101 -12.18 -10.93 -17.45
CA VAL A 101 -12.64 -12.32 -17.38
C VAL A 101 -11.47 -13.28 -17.21
N LYS A 102 -10.42 -13.17 -18.06
CA LYS A 102 -9.21 -13.99 -17.97
C LYS A 102 -8.56 -13.89 -16.59
N MET A 103 -8.44 -12.67 -16.07
CA MET A 103 -7.85 -12.42 -14.75
C MET A 103 -8.63 -13.14 -13.65
N ASN A 104 -9.97 -13.03 -13.64
CA ASN A 104 -10.79 -13.74 -12.66
C ASN A 104 -10.60 -15.26 -12.80
N LYS A 105 -10.54 -15.80 -14.02
CA LYS A 105 -10.28 -17.23 -14.25
C LYS A 105 -8.91 -17.70 -13.76
N ILE A 106 -7.88 -16.86 -13.88
CA ILE A 106 -6.57 -17.14 -13.27
C ILE A 106 -6.68 -17.19 -11.75
N THR A 107 -7.38 -16.23 -11.12
CA THR A 107 -7.54 -16.23 -9.65
C THR A 107 -8.35 -17.43 -9.14
N GLU A 108 -9.37 -17.82 -9.88
CA GLU A 108 -10.19 -19.02 -9.64
C GLU A 108 -9.31 -20.28 -9.67
N ALA A 109 -8.50 -20.45 -10.73
CA ALA A 109 -7.57 -21.57 -10.86
C ALA A 109 -6.51 -21.61 -9.75
N LEU A 110 -5.90 -20.46 -9.39
CA LEU A 110 -4.94 -20.36 -8.27
C LEU A 110 -5.58 -20.71 -6.92
N SER A 111 -6.89 -20.48 -6.80
CA SER A 111 -7.68 -20.78 -5.60
C SER A 111 -8.29 -22.17 -5.61
N ASN A 112 -8.16 -22.92 -6.71
CA ASN A 112 -8.83 -24.20 -6.96
C ASN A 112 -10.35 -24.11 -6.80
N ILE A 113 -10.95 -23.08 -7.41
CA ILE A 113 -12.38 -22.80 -7.36
C ILE A 113 -12.87 -22.55 -8.78
N HIS A 114 -14.12 -22.91 -9.05
CA HIS A 114 -14.80 -22.70 -10.32
C HIS A 114 -16.07 -21.91 -10.07
N LEU A 115 -16.17 -20.70 -10.62
CA LEU A 115 -17.31 -19.80 -10.46
C LEU A 115 -17.94 -19.45 -11.80
N GLN A 116 -19.27 -19.35 -11.82
CA GLN A 116 -20.01 -18.71 -12.92
C GLN A 116 -19.62 -19.23 -14.31
N GLU A 117 -19.30 -20.52 -14.45
CA GLU A 117 -18.82 -21.11 -15.71
C GLU A 117 -19.87 -21.01 -16.82
N ASP A 118 -21.16 -20.98 -16.45
CA ASP A 118 -22.26 -20.75 -17.38
C ASP A 118 -22.34 -19.31 -17.91
N ILE A 119 -21.66 -18.36 -17.27
CA ILE A 119 -21.70 -16.94 -17.63
C ILE A 119 -20.37 -16.51 -18.25
N TRP A 120 -19.24 -16.88 -17.62
CA TRP A 120 -17.92 -16.31 -17.86
C TRP A 120 -16.87 -17.34 -18.28
N ASN A 121 -17.26 -18.43 -18.96
CA ASN A 121 -16.28 -19.41 -19.45
C ASN A 121 -15.41 -18.82 -20.57
N TYR A 122 -14.10 -18.80 -20.38
CA TYR A 122 -13.16 -18.37 -21.41
C TYR A 122 -12.66 -19.58 -22.20
N GLU A 123 -13.03 -19.65 -23.47
CA GLU A 123 -12.61 -20.72 -24.37
C GLU A 123 -11.42 -20.25 -25.22
N PRO A 124 -10.19 -20.75 -24.98
CA PRO A 124 -9.01 -20.30 -25.71
C PRO A 124 -9.00 -20.71 -27.18
N ARG A 125 -9.85 -21.66 -27.60
CA ARG A 125 -9.94 -22.13 -28.99
C ARG A 125 -10.72 -21.20 -29.91
N ILE A 126 -11.50 -20.26 -29.38
CA ILE A 126 -12.26 -19.28 -30.17
C ILE A 126 -11.66 -17.88 -30.00
N SER A 127 -11.98 -16.96 -30.93
CA SER A 127 -11.47 -15.59 -30.86
C SER A 127 -11.96 -14.85 -29.60
N GLU A 128 -11.21 -13.84 -29.15
CA GLU A 128 -11.61 -12.98 -28.03
C GLU A 128 -12.93 -12.26 -28.29
N LYS A 129 -13.15 -11.83 -29.54
CA LYS A 129 -14.41 -11.22 -29.99
C LYS A 129 -15.58 -12.20 -29.90
N GLU A 130 -15.36 -13.47 -30.20
CA GLU A 130 -16.40 -14.49 -30.08
C GLU A 130 -16.72 -14.82 -28.62
N ASN A 131 -15.70 -14.94 -27.77
CA ASN A 131 -15.89 -15.01 -26.31
C ASN A 131 -16.73 -13.82 -25.81
N PHE A 132 -16.41 -12.60 -26.23
CA PHE A 132 -17.16 -11.39 -25.89
C PHE A 132 -18.64 -11.47 -26.32
N ASN A 133 -18.91 -11.92 -27.54
CA ASN A 133 -20.27 -12.08 -28.06
C ASN A 133 -21.10 -13.06 -27.22
N ILE A 134 -20.48 -14.16 -26.78
CA ILE A 134 -21.11 -15.14 -25.87
C ILE A 134 -21.48 -14.47 -24.54
N TYR A 135 -20.54 -13.73 -23.94
CA TYR A 135 -20.79 -13.01 -22.68
C TYR A 135 -21.92 -11.98 -22.83
N SER A 136 -21.90 -11.20 -23.93
CA SER A 136 -22.95 -10.22 -24.25
C SER A 136 -24.32 -10.88 -24.34
N LYS A 137 -24.44 -12.00 -25.07
CA LYS A 137 -25.68 -12.78 -25.19
C LYS A 137 -26.16 -13.29 -23.83
N ASN A 138 -25.26 -13.85 -23.02
CA ASN A 138 -25.59 -14.40 -21.71
C ASN A 138 -26.11 -13.30 -20.77
N ILE A 139 -25.43 -12.16 -20.69
CA ILE A 139 -25.83 -11.04 -19.83
C ILE A 139 -27.18 -10.45 -20.25
N LYS A 140 -27.42 -10.26 -21.55
CA LYS A 140 -28.73 -9.81 -22.07
C LYS A 140 -29.86 -10.75 -21.67
N ASN A 141 -29.64 -12.05 -21.79
CA ASN A 141 -30.62 -13.08 -21.43
C ASN A 141 -30.88 -13.16 -19.92
N ILE A 142 -29.86 -12.89 -19.09
CA ILE A 142 -30.04 -12.80 -17.63
C ILE A 142 -30.86 -11.56 -17.27
N ILE A 143 -30.55 -10.41 -17.88
CA ILE A 143 -31.30 -9.15 -17.64
C ILE A 143 -32.77 -9.29 -18.08
N SER A 144 -33.04 -9.90 -19.24
CA SER A 144 -34.40 -10.04 -19.76
C SER A 144 -35.32 -10.88 -18.87
N LYS A 145 -34.76 -11.79 -18.07
CA LYS A 145 -35.51 -12.68 -17.16
C LYS A 145 -35.56 -12.19 -15.72
N ALA A 146 -34.82 -11.14 -15.37
CA ALA A 146 -34.72 -10.68 -13.99
C ALA A 146 -36.05 -10.07 -13.49
N ASP A 147 -36.49 -10.47 -12.30
CA ASP A 147 -37.54 -9.75 -11.56
C ASP A 147 -36.91 -8.63 -10.73
N VAL A 148 -35.70 -8.88 -10.19
CA VAL A 148 -34.92 -7.90 -9.43
C VAL A 148 -33.46 -7.94 -9.86
N ILE A 149 -32.87 -6.77 -10.05
CA ILE A 149 -31.43 -6.62 -10.26
C ILE A 149 -30.85 -5.81 -9.11
N TYR A 150 -29.93 -6.41 -8.35
CA TYR A 150 -29.11 -5.71 -7.36
C TYR A 150 -27.79 -5.29 -8.01
N CYS A 151 -27.63 -3.98 -8.17
CA CYS A 151 -26.47 -3.37 -8.79
C CYS A 151 -25.53 -2.78 -7.74
N GLN A 152 -24.30 -3.30 -7.69
CA GLN A 152 -23.21 -2.77 -6.86
C GLN A 152 -21.97 -2.60 -7.76
N LEU A 153 -21.93 -1.46 -8.46
CA LEU A 153 -20.89 -0.99 -9.39
C LEU A 153 -20.50 0.48 -9.08
N GLY A 154 -19.44 1.01 -9.69
CA GLY A 154 -18.96 2.38 -9.44
C GLY A 154 -17.87 2.48 -8.36
N GLY A 155 -17.63 1.41 -7.60
CA GLY A 155 -16.59 1.36 -6.57
C GLY A 155 -15.19 1.49 -7.17
N ASN A 156 -14.93 0.76 -8.26
CA ASN A 156 -13.65 0.80 -8.97
C ASN A 156 -13.38 2.16 -9.64
N GLU A 157 -14.39 2.77 -10.23
CA GLU A 157 -14.34 4.12 -10.83
C GLU A 157 -14.00 5.16 -9.76
N PHE A 158 -14.64 5.08 -8.60
CA PHE A 158 -14.36 5.99 -7.50
C PHE A 158 -12.97 5.78 -6.90
N GLN A 159 -12.59 4.54 -6.62
CA GLN A 159 -11.28 4.23 -6.03
C GLN A 159 -10.12 4.66 -6.93
N SER A 160 -10.24 4.43 -8.23
CA SER A 160 -9.24 4.84 -9.23
C SER A 160 -9.19 6.37 -9.43
N SER A 161 -10.28 7.07 -9.14
CA SER A 161 -10.40 8.51 -9.39
C SER A 161 -10.27 9.39 -8.15
N LEU A 162 -10.30 8.83 -6.93
CA LEU A 162 -10.20 9.63 -5.69
C LEU A 162 -8.86 10.39 -5.66
N PRO A 163 -8.80 11.73 -5.49
CA PRO A 163 -7.58 12.55 -5.55
C PRO A 163 -6.70 12.48 -4.27
N PHE A 164 -6.03 11.34 -4.04
CA PHE A 164 -5.18 11.17 -2.85
C PHE A 164 -4.03 12.19 -2.76
N ALA A 165 -3.63 12.86 -3.85
CA ALA A 165 -2.45 13.74 -3.85
C ALA A 165 -2.79 15.01 -3.13
N LYS A 166 -4.02 15.48 -3.37
CA LYS A 166 -4.63 16.53 -2.58
C LYS A 166 -4.81 16.08 -1.13
N ILE A 167 -5.22 14.83 -0.87
CA ILE A 167 -5.27 14.27 0.50
C ILE A 167 -3.88 14.29 1.17
N LYS A 168 -2.80 13.94 0.45
CA LYS A 168 -1.41 13.97 0.92
C LYS A 168 -0.94 15.39 1.15
N ASN A 169 -1.22 16.31 0.22
CA ASN A 169 -0.90 17.73 0.35
C ASN A 169 -1.58 18.33 1.58
N MET A 170 -2.81 17.89 1.90
CA MET A 170 -3.44 18.26 3.17
C MET A 170 -2.65 17.79 4.39
N PHE A 171 -1.88 16.70 4.31
CA PHE A 171 -1.07 16.21 5.43
C PHE A 171 0.33 16.83 5.49
N THR A 172 0.87 17.32 4.38
CA THR A 172 2.22 17.93 4.31
C THR A 172 2.19 19.45 4.42
N GLU A 173 1.12 20.09 3.95
CA GLU A 173 0.93 21.53 4.02
C GLU A 173 0.75 21.99 5.47
N LYS A 174 1.50 23.03 5.84
CA LYS A 174 1.51 23.60 7.20
C LYS A 174 0.71 24.89 7.28
N ASN A 175 0.50 25.58 6.15
CA ASN A 175 -0.27 26.82 6.08
C ASN A 175 -1.77 26.52 6.14
N TYR A 176 -2.45 27.11 7.12
CA TYR A 176 -3.88 26.91 7.36
C TYR A 176 -4.78 27.30 6.18
N TYR A 177 -4.55 28.46 5.56
CA TYR A 177 -5.38 28.94 4.46
C TYR A 177 -5.17 28.09 3.20
N GLN A 178 -3.93 27.67 2.96
CA GLN A 178 -3.63 26.75 1.87
C GLN A 178 -4.26 25.38 2.10
N LEU A 179 -4.30 24.88 3.33
CA LEU A 179 -5.02 23.65 3.68
C LEU A 179 -6.52 23.72 3.36
N ILE A 180 -7.18 24.85 3.62
CA ILE A 180 -8.59 25.04 3.25
C ILE A 180 -8.76 25.00 1.73
N LYS A 181 -7.93 25.72 0.98
CA LYS A 181 -7.97 25.69 -0.48
C LYS A 181 -7.75 24.29 -1.06
N VAL A 182 -6.79 23.53 -0.52
CA VAL A 182 -6.57 22.14 -0.93
C VAL A 182 -7.79 21.25 -0.61
N LYS A 183 -8.44 21.46 0.55
CA LYS A 183 -9.68 20.74 0.93
C LYS A 183 -10.85 21.08 -0.02
N GLU A 184 -11.01 22.33 -0.42
CA GLU A 184 -12.03 22.74 -1.39
C GLU A 184 -11.78 22.11 -2.77
N GLN A 185 -10.54 22.19 -3.26
CA GLN A 185 -10.14 21.53 -4.52
C GLN A 185 -10.39 20.02 -4.48
N LEU A 186 -10.07 19.37 -3.36
CA LEU A 186 -10.34 17.95 -3.15
C LEU A 186 -11.82 17.63 -3.34
N PHE A 187 -12.71 18.39 -2.70
CA PHE A 187 -14.14 18.13 -2.80
C PHE A 187 -14.71 18.47 -4.18
N ASN A 188 -14.20 19.49 -4.87
CA ASN A 188 -14.60 19.78 -6.24
C ASN A 188 -14.29 18.59 -7.17
N ILE A 189 -13.09 18.01 -7.06
CA ILE A 189 -12.71 16.82 -7.84
C ILE A 189 -13.58 15.62 -7.47
N VAL A 190 -13.83 15.39 -6.17
CA VAL A 190 -14.71 14.29 -5.71
C VAL A 190 -16.12 14.44 -6.29
N ASN A 191 -16.68 15.66 -6.29
CA ASN A 191 -18.00 15.93 -6.85
C ASN A 191 -18.03 15.70 -8.37
N GLN A 192 -17.01 16.15 -9.12
CA GLN A 192 -16.90 15.89 -10.56
C GLN A 192 -16.82 14.39 -10.87
N VAL A 193 -16.03 13.62 -10.11
CA VAL A 193 -15.96 12.15 -10.24
C VAL A 193 -17.34 11.54 -9.99
N SER A 194 -18.01 11.96 -8.92
CA SER A 194 -19.36 11.54 -8.57
C SER A 194 -20.38 11.81 -9.68
N GLU A 195 -20.36 12.99 -10.30
CA GLU A 195 -21.25 13.36 -11.41
C GLU A 195 -21.04 12.46 -12.64
N ASN A 196 -19.78 12.19 -13.00
CA ASN A 196 -19.48 11.33 -14.15
C ASN A 196 -19.87 9.87 -13.90
N ILE A 197 -19.64 9.35 -12.69
CA ILE A 197 -20.13 8.02 -12.30
C ILE A 197 -21.65 8.01 -12.40
N SER A 198 -22.35 9.02 -11.89
CA SER A 198 -23.82 9.10 -12.00
C SER A 198 -24.30 9.06 -13.45
N LYS A 199 -23.63 9.78 -14.36
CA LYS A 199 -23.99 9.82 -15.78
C LYS A 199 -23.86 8.43 -16.42
N GLN A 200 -22.71 7.78 -16.26
CA GLN A 200 -22.47 6.44 -16.80
C GLN A 200 -23.45 5.41 -16.20
N TYR A 201 -23.72 5.50 -14.91
CA TYR A 201 -24.63 4.57 -14.24
C TYR A 201 -26.07 4.73 -14.76
N LYS A 202 -26.56 5.96 -14.93
CA LYS A 202 -27.89 6.22 -15.50
C LYS A 202 -28.01 5.72 -16.94
N GLU A 203 -26.94 5.83 -17.73
CA GLU A 203 -26.88 5.23 -19.07
C GLU A 203 -27.02 3.69 -19.01
N MET A 204 -26.28 3.04 -18.11
CA MET A 204 -26.40 1.59 -17.87
C MET A 204 -27.83 1.21 -17.46
N LEU A 205 -28.47 1.95 -16.55
CA LEU A 205 -29.86 1.70 -16.16
C LEU A 205 -30.83 1.86 -17.33
N SER A 206 -30.67 2.89 -18.15
CA SER A 206 -31.47 3.08 -19.36
C SER A 206 -31.37 1.89 -20.31
N LYS A 207 -30.16 1.35 -20.52
CA LYS A 207 -29.92 0.19 -21.38
C LYS A 207 -30.51 -1.10 -20.78
N ILE A 208 -30.43 -1.28 -19.47
CA ILE A 208 -31.10 -2.37 -18.76
C ILE A 208 -32.63 -2.29 -18.96
N ARG A 209 -33.20 -1.08 -18.84
CA ARG A 209 -34.65 -0.84 -19.04
C ARG A 209 -35.12 -1.13 -20.46
N GLN A 210 -34.29 -0.88 -21.46
CA GLN A 210 -34.58 -1.24 -22.86
C GLN A 210 -34.73 -2.76 -23.03
N ILE A 211 -33.97 -3.56 -22.27
CA ILE A 211 -34.07 -5.02 -22.29
C ILE A 211 -35.23 -5.51 -21.41
N ASN A 212 -35.39 -4.92 -20.23
CA ASN A 212 -36.39 -5.34 -19.24
C ASN A 212 -37.00 -4.11 -18.53
N PRO A 213 -38.13 -3.57 -19.04
CA PRO A 213 -38.74 -2.35 -18.50
C PRO A 213 -39.40 -2.58 -17.13
N ASN A 214 -39.68 -3.83 -16.74
CA ASN A 214 -40.48 -4.16 -15.55
C ASN A 214 -39.64 -4.62 -14.35
N CYS A 215 -38.35 -4.89 -14.51
CA CYS A 215 -37.52 -5.36 -13.40
C CYS A 215 -37.37 -4.27 -12.32
N LYS A 216 -37.39 -4.65 -11.05
CA LYS A 216 -37.00 -3.73 -9.96
C LYS A 216 -35.48 -3.66 -9.90
N ILE A 217 -34.91 -2.47 -9.73
CA ILE A 217 -33.47 -2.29 -9.60
C ILE A 217 -33.16 -1.75 -8.20
N ILE A 218 -32.17 -2.35 -7.54
CA ILE A 218 -31.63 -1.88 -6.27
C ILE A 218 -30.21 -1.41 -6.54
N VAL A 219 -29.97 -0.11 -6.42
CA VAL A 219 -28.64 0.48 -6.53
C VAL A 219 -28.05 0.62 -5.13
N SER A 220 -26.90 0.00 -4.91
CA SER A 220 -26.25 0.01 -3.60
C SER A 220 -25.05 0.92 -3.55
N SER A 221 -24.91 1.64 -2.43
CA SER A 221 -23.63 2.27 -2.10
C SER A 221 -22.59 1.26 -1.62
N TYR A 222 -21.39 1.76 -1.33
CA TYR A 222 -20.24 0.99 -0.87
C TYR A 222 -19.93 1.25 0.59
N THR A 223 -19.25 0.28 1.19
CA THR A 223 -18.48 0.51 2.40
C THR A 223 -17.21 1.28 2.04
N PRO A 224 -16.76 2.27 2.83
CA PRO A 224 -15.60 3.08 2.46
C PRO A 224 -14.34 2.21 2.34
N PRO A 225 -13.53 2.37 1.28
CA PRO A 225 -12.24 1.69 1.20
C PRO A 225 -11.34 2.12 2.35
N PHE A 226 -10.56 1.18 2.89
CA PHE A 226 -9.63 1.40 4.00
C PHE A 226 -10.26 2.04 5.24
N PHE A 227 -11.56 1.80 5.51
CA PHE A 227 -12.25 2.43 6.63
C PHE A 227 -11.55 2.21 7.98
N GLY A 228 -10.92 1.04 8.17
CA GLY A 228 -10.11 0.72 9.35
C GLY A 228 -9.00 1.73 9.63
N ILE A 229 -8.24 2.14 8.60
CA ILE A 229 -7.17 3.13 8.75
C ILE A 229 -7.73 4.55 8.79
N THR A 230 -8.63 4.91 7.87
CA THR A 230 -9.12 6.29 7.72
C THR A 230 -9.88 6.75 8.96
N ALA A 231 -10.70 5.89 9.57
CA ALA A 231 -11.43 6.22 10.81
C ALA A 231 -10.51 6.47 12.02
N ARG A 232 -9.33 5.85 12.05
CA ARG A 232 -8.31 6.09 13.08
C ARG A 232 -7.51 7.34 12.77
N TYR A 233 -7.15 7.52 11.51
CA TYR A 233 -6.33 8.64 11.06
C TYR A 233 -7.08 9.97 11.24
N GLU A 234 -8.36 10.02 10.87
CA GLU A 234 -9.22 11.19 11.04
C GLU A 234 -9.24 11.69 12.50
N ASN A 235 -9.28 10.78 13.49
CA ASN A 235 -9.22 11.15 14.91
C ASN A 235 -7.93 11.87 15.32
N ASN A 236 -6.80 11.47 14.74
CA ASN A 236 -5.51 12.08 15.05
C ASN A 236 -5.40 13.44 14.37
N LEU A 237 -5.80 13.52 13.10
CA LEU A 237 -5.75 14.75 12.32
C LEU A 237 -6.64 15.85 12.88
N LYS A 238 -7.81 15.50 13.41
CA LYS A 238 -8.69 16.46 14.11
C LYS A 238 -8.04 17.16 15.30
N LYS A 239 -7.09 16.50 15.96
CA LYS A 239 -6.33 17.11 17.07
C LYS A 239 -5.29 18.11 16.56
N ILE A 240 -4.85 17.97 15.31
CA ILE A 240 -3.89 18.88 14.67
C ILE A 240 -4.63 20.10 14.14
N ASN A 241 -5.68 19.90 13.34
CA ASN A 241 -6.48 20.98 12.77
C ASN A 241 -7.95 20.56 12.62
N PRO A 242 -8.81 20.82 13.63
CA PRO A 242 -10.19 20.37 13.63
C PRO A 242 -11.03 21.02 12.51
N ALA A 243 -10.79 22.28 12.16
CA ALA A 243 -11.53 22.96 11.09
C ALA A 243 -11.36 22.27 9.73
N VAL A 244 -10.17 21.73 9.47
CA VAL A 244 -9.86 21.04 8.21
C VAL A 244 -10.29 19.57 8.26
N PHE A 245 -9.98 18.84 9.34
CA PHE A 245 -10.08 17.37 9.35
C PHE A 245 -11.30 16.78 10.06
N ASN A 246 -12.20 17.58 10.66
CA ASN A 246 -13.33 17.03 11.42
C ASN A 246 -14.35 16.25 10.58
N ASP A 247 -14.39 16.49 9.28
CA ASP A 247 -15.39 15.93 8.38
C ASP A 247 -14.81 15.43 7.05
N LEU A 248 -13.49 15.38 6.89
CA LEU A 248 -12.84 15.08 5.61
C LEU A 248 -13.33 13.76 5.01
N PHE A 249 -13.08 12.62 5.69
CA PHE A 249 -13.47 11.31 5.17
C PHE A 249 -14.98 11.09 5.25
N ARG A 250 -15.64 11.77 6.20
CA ARG A 250 -17.10 11.75 6.29
C ARG A 250 -17.77 12.38 5.07
N ASN A 251 -17.25 13.50 4.58
CA ASN A 251 -17.80 14.22 3.43
C ASN A 251 -17.48 13.51 2.12
N ILE A 252 -16.29 12.91 1.97
CA ILE A 252 -15.99 12.03 0.82
C ILE A 252 -17.03 10.89 0.75
N ASN A 253 -17.30 10.23 1.88
CA ASN A 253 -18.32 9.18 1.95
C ASN A 253 -19.74 9.71 1.75
N ARG A 254 -20.03 10.95 2.13
CA ARG A 254 -21.32 11.59 1.88
C ARG A 254 -21.53 11.82 0.39
N ALA A 255 -20.52 12.37 -0.31
CA ALA A 255 -20.56 12.58 -1.76
C ALA A 255 -20.81 11.25 -2.50
N LEU A 256 -20.07 10.21 -2.13
CA LEU A 256 -20.29 8.85 -2.63
C LEU A 256 -21.73 8.36 -2.45
N ASN A 257 -22.26 8.42 -1.23
CA ASN A 257 -23.62 7.94 -0.97
C ASN A 257 -24.67 8.77 -1.73
N LYS A 258 -24.46 10.10 -1.82
CA LYS A 258 -25.34 11.01 -2.56
C LYS A 258 -25.39 10.65 -4.04
N THR A 259 -24.25 10.27 -4.65
CA THR A 259 -24.21 9.79 -6.03
C THR A 259 -25.14 8.60 -6.25
N TYR A 260 -25.12 7.60 -5.38
CA TYR A 260 -26.00 6.43 -5.51
C TYR A 260 -27.47 6.74 -5.21
N GLU A 261 -27.73 7.68 -4.29
CA GLU A 261 -29.07 8.19 -4.02
C GLU A 261 -29.63 8.91 -5.26
N GLU A 262 -28.84 9.76 -5.93
CA GLU A 262 -29.20 10.46 -7.17
C GLU A 262 -29.34 9.53 -8.39
N ILE A 263 -28.60 8.42 -8.42
CA ILE A 263 -28.79 7.37 -9.43
C ILE A 263 -30.12 6.66 -9.20
N ALA A 264 -30.49 6.41 -7.94
CA ALA A 264 -31.71 5.68 -7.62
C ALA A 264 -32.98 6.46 -7.98
N THR A 265 -32.93 7.79 -8.09
CA THR A 265 -34.06 8.61 -8.58
C THR A 265 -34.21 8.58 -10.11
N PHE A 266 -33.53 7.66 -10.81
CA PHE A 266 -33.62 7.53 -12.27
C PHE A 266 -35.04 7.18 -12.73
N ASP A 267 -35.74 6.29 -12.01
CA ASP A 267 -37.14 5.95 -12.21
C ASP A 267 -37.78 5.37 -10.94
N ASP A 268 -39.10 5.21 -10.94
CA ASP A 268 -39.88 4.71 -9.81
C ASP A 268 -39.62 3.23 -9.47
N ASN A 269 -39.01 2.48 -10.40
CA ASN A 269 -38.66 1.07 -10.23
C ASN A 269 -37.20 0.88 -9.79
N THR A 270 -36.52 1.96 -9.42
CA THR A 270 -35.15 1.96 -8.92
C THR A 270 -35.13 2.44 -7.47
N SER A 271 -34.41 1.72 -6.61
CA SER A 271 -34.35 2.02 -5.18
C SER A 271 -32.91 2.10 -4.68
N TYR A 272 -32.68 2.94 -3.68
CA TYR A 272 -31.36 3.16 -3.08
C TYR A 272 -31.18 2.29 -1.84
N LEU A 273 -30.14 1.43 -1.84
CA LEU A 273 -29.66 0.75 -0.66
C LEU A 273 -28.40 1.43 -0.09
N LYS A 274 -28.54 1.98 1.12
CA LYS A 274 -27.39 2.42 1.91
C LYS A 274 -26.81 1.29 2.74
N VAL A 275 -25.61 0.83 2.39
CA VAL A 275 -24.95 -0.29 3.11
C VAL A 275 -24.16 0.16 4.33
N PHE A 276 -23.64 1.39 4.32
CA PHE A 276 -22.69 1.86 5.32
C PHE A 276 -23.29 2.89 6.28
N TYR A 277 -23.20 2.57 7.58
CA TYR A 277 -23.58 3.45 8.68
C TYR A 277 -22.39 3.65 9.62
N TYR A 278 -21.81 4.86 9.57
CA TYR A 278 -20.55 5.18 10.24
C TYR A 278 -20.50 4.76 11.72
N LYS A 279 -21.53 5.06 12.50
CA LYS A 279 -21.55 4.75 13.95
C LYS A 279 -21.48 3.23 14.22
N GLU A 280 -22.19 2.44 13.43
CA GLU A 280 -22.27 0.98 13.62
C GLU A 280 -21.00 0.29 13.15
N TRP A 281 -20.56 0.62 11.93
CA TRP A 281 -19.36 0.05 11.32
C TRP A 281 -18.11 0.39 12.12
N ARG A 282 -17.99 1.63 12.60
CA ARG A 282 -16.83 2.07 13.39
C ARG A 282 -16.63 1.25 14.67
N LYS A 283 -17.72 0.93 15.38
CA LYS A 283 -17.66 0.15 16.63
C LYS A 283 -17.17 -1.28 16.40
N LYS A 284 -17.41 -1.83 15.20
CA LYS A 284 -17.17 -3.23 14.86
C LYS A 284 -16.11 -3.40 13.74
N VAL A 285 -15.34 -2.36 13.43
CA VAL A 285 -14.47 -2.32 12.24
C VAL A 285 -13.50 -3.51 12.14
N TYR A 286 -12.95 -3.96 13.27
CA TYR A 286 -12.03 -5.10 13.37
C TYR A 286 -12.68 -6.47 13.15
N LYS A 287 -14.01 -6.53 13.07
CA LYS A 287 -14.78 -7.73 12.74
C LYS A 287 -15.43 -7.65 11.37
N LEU A 288 -15.64 -6.45 10.84
CA LEU A 288 -16.33 -6.24 9.57
C LEU A 288 -15.36 -6.13 8.39
N TYR A 289 -14.10 -5.75 8.63
CA TYR A 289 -13.02 -5.72 7.62
C TYR A 289 -11.93 -6.72 7.97
N GLU A 290 -11.32 -7.32 6.94
CA GLU A 290 -10.30 -8.36 7.08
C GLU A 290 -9.06 -7.84 7.81
N ASN A 291 -8.53 -6.69 7.37
CA ASN A 291 -7.40 -6.04 8.00
C ASN A 291 -7.46 -4.50 7.84
N ILE A 292 -6.43 -3.78 8.29
CA ILE A 292 -6.41 -2.31 8.25
C ILE A 292 -6.22 -1.72 6.84
N LEU A 293 -5.73 -2.54 5.90
CA LEU A 293 -5.39 -2.17 4.53
C LEU A 293 -6.31 -2.80 3.49
N ASP A 294 -7.21 -3.70 3.88
CA ASP A 294 -8.17 -4.31 2.96
C ASP A 294 -9.38 -3.39 2.78
N VAL A 295 -9.90 -3.31 1.55
CA VAL A 295 -11.15 -2.59 1.25
C VAL A 295 -12.37 -3.50 1.37
N HIS A 296 -12.17 -4.82 1.36
CA HIS A 296 -13.25 -5.78 1.31
C HIS A 296 -13.81 -6.07 2.71
N PRO A 297 -15.15 -6.20 2.83
CA PRO A 297 -15.77 -6.76 4.00
C PRO A 297 -15.33 -8.21 4.26
N THR A 298 -15.30 -8.59 5.53
CA THR A 298 -15.27 -10.01 5.96
C THR A 298 -16.58 -10.70 5.63
N GLU A 299 -16.66 -12.01 5.86
CA GLU A 299 -17.91 -12.79 5.80
C GLU A 299 -19.02 -12.16 6.66
N ILE A 300 -18.63 -11.64 7.83
CA ILE A 300 -19.51 -10.98 8.79
C ILE A 300 -19.95 -9.61 8.25
N GLY A 301 -19.07 -8.91 7.54
CA GLY A 301 -19.39 -7.67 6.84
C GLY A 301 -20.40 -7.89 5.72
N TYR A 302 -20.24 -8.94 4.91
CA TYR A 302 -21.21 -9.32 3.88
C TYR A 302 -22.56 -9.75 4.47
N GLN A 303 -22.60 -10.42 5.63
CA GLN A 303 -23.83 -10.70 6.36
C GLN A 303 -24.59 -9.41 6.75
N GLU A 304 -23.88 -8.38 7.21
CA GLU A 304 -24.50 -7.09 7.55
C GLU A 304 -25.04 -6.37 6.30
N ILE A 305 -24.31 -6.41 5.18
CA ILE A 305 -24.78 -5.88 3.89
C ILE A 305 -26.06 -6.61 3.46
N ALA A 306 -26.04 -7.95 3.51
CA ALA A 306 -27.18 -8.78 3.13
C ALA A 306 -28.41 -8.58 4.02
N ARG A 307 -28.21 -8.40 5.34
CA ARG A 307 -29.29 -8.09 6.27
C ARG A 307 -29.97 -6.77 5.89
N ARG A 308 -29.19 -5.75 5.52
CA ARG A 308 -29.73 -4.47 5.04
C ARG A 308 -30.44 -4.60 3.71
N LEU A 309 -29.87 -5.34 2.77
CA LEU A 309 -30.50 -5.65 1.49
C LEU A 309 -31.84 -6.36 1.70
N PHE A 310 -31.89 -7.37 2.58
CA PHE A 310 -33.11 -8.09 2.90
C PHE A 310 -34.16 -7.17 3.53
N LEU A 311 -33.80 -6.38 4.54
CA LEU A 311 -34.72 -5.41 5.15
C LEU A 311 -35.23 -4.38 4.14
N HIS A 312 -34.36 -3.86 3.28
CA HIS A 312 -34.73 -2.95 2.20
C HIS A 312 -35.73 -3.58 1.23
N CYS A 313 -35.49 -4.83 0.84
CA CYS A 313 -36.40 -5.58 0.00
C CYS A 313 -37.79 -5.77 0.64
N LEU A 314 -37.86 -6.00 1.96
CA LEU A 314 -39.12 -6.09 2.68
C LEU A 314 -39.82 -4.74 2.83
N ASP A 315 -39.07 -3.69 3.14
CA ASP A 315 -39.64 -2.36 3.37
C ASP A 315 -40.27 -1.77 2.12
N ASN A 316 -39.73 -2.12 0.95
CA ASN A 316 -40.16 -1.65 -0.38
C ASN A 316 -40.97 -2.69 -1.18
N ASN A 317 -41.45 -3.77 -0.54
CA ASN A 317 -42.25 -4.84 -1.17
C ASN A 317 -41.61 -5.38 -2.47
N ILE A 318 -40.29 -5.56 -2.47
CA ILE A 318 -39.52 -5.99 -3.65
C ILE A 318 -39.66 -7.50 -3.87
N LEU A 319 -39.55 -8.29 -2.78
CA LEU A 319 -39.60 -9.74 -2.83
C LEU A 319 -41.05 -10.27 -2.81
N PHE A 320 -41.88 -9.71 -1.95
CA PHE A 320 -43.29 -10.04 -1.80
C PHE A 320 -44.05 -8.89 -1.13
N ASN A 321 -45.38 -8.91 -1.20
CA ASN A 321 -46.25 -7.81 -0.77
C ASN A 321 -46.55 -7.79 0.74
N ASP A 322 -46.46 -8.94 1.42
CA ASP A 322 -46.82 -9.09 2.84
C ASP A 322 -45.58 -8.94 3.74
N LYS A 323 -45.64 -8.10 4.77
CA LYS A 323 -44.49 -7.85 5.67
C LYS A 323 -44.45 -8.84 6.85
N PRO A 324 -43.40 -9.70 6.97
CA PRO A 324 -43.24 -10.65 8.07
C PRO A 324 -42.77 -9.93 9.34
N ASN A 325 -43.68 -9.23 10.02
CA ASN A 325 -43.36 -8.32 11.13
C ASN A 325 -42.62 -9.00 12.30
N LYS A 326 -42.92 -10.27 12.59
CA LYS A 326 -42.23 -11.04 13.64
C LYS A 326 -40.77 -11.28 13.26
N TYR A 327 -40.54 -11.74 12.03
CA TYR A 327 -39.19 -11.94 11.51
C TYR A 327 -38.40 -10.63 11.38
N ILE A 328 -39.01 -9.55 10.88
CA ILE A 328 -38.37 -8.23 10.79
C ILE A 328 -37.85 -7.77 12.15
N LYS A 329 -38.67 -7.87 13.21
CA LYS A 329 -38.23 -7.57 14.58
C LYS A 329 -37.02 -8.40 14.99
N HIS A 330 -37.00 -9.69 14.64
CA HIS A 330 -35.91 -10.61 14.94
C HIS A 330 -34.58 -10.21 14.30
N ILE A 331 -34.57 -9.64 13.09
CA ILE A 331 -33.34 -9.28 12.33
C ILE A 331 -33.08 -7.76 12.21
N SER A 332 -33.94 -6.93 12.81
CA SER A 332 -33.90 -5.46 12.75
C SER A 332 -32.55 -4.86 13.15
N SER A 333 -31.88 -5.47 14.12
CA SER A 333 -30.55 -5.07 14.60
C SER A 333 -29.50 -6.12 14.25
N PHE A 334 -28.28 -5.65 13.93
CA PHE A 334 -27.16 -6.53 13.64
C PHE A 334 -26.63 -7.22 14.91
N ASN A 335 -26.74 -8.56 14.96
CA ASN A 335 -26.30 -9.38 16.08
C ASN A 335 -25.39 -10.50 15.58
N LEU A 336 -24.09 -10.32 15.83
CA LEU A 336 -23.04 -11.23 15.41
C LEU A 336 -23.27 -12.69 15.80
N ASN A 337 -23.64 -12.95 17.06
CA ASN A 337 -23.76 -14.31 17.56
C ASN A 337 -24.99 -15.00 16.98
N ARG A 338 -26.08 -14.24 16.81
CA ARG A 338 -27.30 -14.73 16.15
C ARG A 338 -27.01 -15.05 14.68
N ASP A 339 -26.42 -14.11 13.96
CA ASP A 339 -26.25 -14.21 12.50
C ASP A 339 -25.28 -15.34 12.12
N ILE A 340 -24.18 -15.51 12.88
CA ILE A 340 -23.27 -16.65 12.72
C ILE A 340 -23.95 -17.99 13.03
N LYS A 341 -24.75 -18.06 14.13
CA LYS A 341 -25.47 -19.29 14.48
C LYS A 341 -26.51 -19.66 13.43
N MET A 342 -27.27 -18.67 12.94
CA MET A 342 -28.25 -18.83 11.88
C MET A 342 -27.61 -19.36 10.61
N TRP A 343 -26.53 -18.71 10.16
CA TRP A 343 -25.75 -19.15 8.99
C TRP A 343 -25.27 -20.58 9.13
N ASN A 344 -24.60 -20.91 10.24
CA ASN A 344 -24.07 -22.25 10.46
C ASN A 344 -25.17 -23.31 10.50
N LYS A 345 -26.33 -22.99 11.10
CA LYS A 345 -27.48 -23.91 11.16
C LYS A 345 -28.05 -24.19 9.77
N ILE A 346 -28.22 -23.15 8.94
CA ILE A 346 -28.86 -23.29 7.62
C ILE A 346 -27.91 -23.92 6.60
N THR A 347 -26.63 -23.59 6.68
CA THR A 347 -25.62 -23.99 5.69
C THR A 347 -24.81 -25.22 6.09
N PHE A 348 -25.23 -25.95 7.14
CA PHE A 348 -24.47 -27.08 7.68
C PHE A 348 -24.29 -28.17 6.62
N ASP A 349 -25.39 -28.61 6.00
CA ASP A 349 -25.42 -29.71 5.02
C ASP A 349 -25.45 -29.23 3.56
N LEU A 350 -25.35 -27.93 3.32
CA LEU A 350 -25.41 -27.38 1.96
C LEU A 350 -24.05 -27.41 1.27
N PRO A 351 -23.98 -27.75 -0.03
CA PRO A 351 -22.77 -27.61 -0.82
C PRO A 351 -22.25 -26.18 -0.77
N LYS A 352 -20.96 -26.02 -0.43
CA LYS A 352 -20.30 -24.70 -0.40
C LYS A 352 -19.38 -24.55 -1.59
N VAL A 353 -19.22 -23.33 -2.09
CA VAL A 353 -18.19 -22.98 -3.09
C VAL A 353 -16.81 -23.39 -2.59
N THR A 354 -16.51 -23.07 -1.33
CA THR A 354 -15.28 -23.51 -0.65
C THR A 354 -15.42 -23.37 0.87
N GLN A 355 -14.51 -24.01 1.60
CA GLN A 355 -14.33 -23.79 3.03
C GLN A 355 -13.28 -22.69 3.24
N ILE A 356 -13.60 -21.69 4.06
CA ILE A 356 -12.67 -20.58 4.33
C ILE A 356 -11.73 -20.94 5.49
N GLU A 357 -10.44 -20.98 5.19
CA GLU A 357 -9.39 -21.18 6.19
C GLU A 357 -9.13 -19.90 6.98
N LYS A 358 -9.13 -19.98 8.33
CA LYS A 358 -9.10 -18.79 9.22
C LYS A 358 -7.75 -18.05 9.29
N ARG A 359 -6.74 -18.38 8.48
CA ARG A 359 -5.33 -17.98 8.73
C ARG A 359 -4.45 -17.70 7.52
N LEU A 360 -4.95 -17.83 6.30
CA LEU A 360 -4.15 -17.58 5.09
C LEU A 360 -4.78 -16.40 4.37
N ASN A 361 -4.01 -15.35 4.09
CA ASN A 361 -4.40 -14.33 3.12
C ASN A 361 -3.67 -14.59 1.81
N LYS A 362 -4.48 -14.75 0.76
CA LYS A 362 -4.13 -15.08 -0.61
C LYS A 362 -4.39 -13.92 -1.57
N ILE A 363 -4.40 -12.67 -1.08
CA ILE A 363 -4.45 -11.44 -1.91
C ILE A 363 -3.35 -11.43 -2.98
N ILE A 364 -2.27 -12.18 -2.78
CA ILE A 364 -1.23 -12.36 -3.79
C ILE A 364 -1.76 -13.00 -5.08
N TYR A 365 -2.85 -13.77 -5.05
CA TYR A 365 -3.40 -14.44 -6.22
C TYR A 365 -3.98 -13.43 -7.22
N ILE A 366 -4.77 -12.48 -6.74
CA ILE A 366 -5.26 -11.40 -7.58
C ILE A 366 -4.13 -10.47 -8.04
N LEU A 367 -3.09 -10.28 -7.21
CA LEU A 367 -1.88 -9.54 -7.63
C LEU A 367 -1.11 -10.27 -8.74
N ARG A 368 -0.99 -11.61 -8.67
CA ARG A 368 -0.35 -12.45 -9.70
C ARG A 368 -1.13 -12.44 -11.01
N SER A 369 -2.47 -12.59 -10.95
CA SER A 369 -3.30 -12.53 -12.16
C SER A 369 -3.18 -11.19 -12.86
N TRP A 370 -3.04 -10.09 -12.10
CA TRP A 370 -2.80 -8.76 -12.67
C TRP A 370 -1.45 -8.64 -13.37
N SER A 371 -0.39 -9.28 -12.88
CA SER A 371 0.93 -9.26 -13.55
C SER A 371 0.99 -10.11 -14.82
N GLU A 372 0.07 -11.06 -14.99
CA GLU A 372 0.04 -11.98 -16.14
C GLU A 372 -0.91 -11.53 -17.25
N ALA A 373 -1.85 -10.62 -16.97
CA ALA A 373 -2.69 -10.04 -18.01
C ALA A 373 -1.84 -9.12 -18.91
N SER A 374 -2.00 -9.26 -20.23
CA SER A 374 -1.33 -8.45 -21.26
C SER A 374 -1.47 -6.94 -21.06
N ASN A 375 -2.45 -6.54 -20.24
CA ASN A 375 -2.66 -5.21 -19.76
C ASN A 375 -2.52 -5.17 -18.23
N ASN A 376 -1.35 -4.74 -17.73
CA ASN A 376 -1.06 -4.32 -16.34
C ASN A 376 -1.95 -3.13 -15.84
N VAL A 377 -3.08 -2.91 -16.49
CA VAL A 377 -3.79 -1.65 -16.76
C VAL A 377 -5.22 -1.77 -16.20
N GLN A 378 -5.45 -2.49 -15.11
CA GLN A 378 -6.82 -2.63 -14.54
C GLN A 378 -6.89 -2.48 -13.02
N ASN A 379 -5.76 -2.22 -12.36
CA ASN A 379 -5.73 -2.09 -10.92
C ASN A 379 -6.01 -0.63 -10.49
N PRO A 380 -7.13 -0.36 -9.80
CA PRO A 380 -7.45 0.98 -9.31
C PRO A 380 -6.45 1.50 -8.25
N TYR A 381 -5.81 0.61 -7.48
CA TYR A 381 -4.73 0.97 -6.54
C TYR A 381 -3.44 1.39 -7.24
N PHE A 382 -3.10 0.77 -8.37
CA PHE A 382 -1.91 1.14 -9.15
C PHE A 382 -2.12 2.43 -9.93
N THR A 383 -3.31 2.60 -10.52
CA THR A 383 -3.77 3.88 -11.07
C THR A 383 -3.62 5.01 -10.07
N LEU A 384 -4.12 4.73 -8.86
CA LEU A 384 -4.10 5.68 -7.79
C LEU A 384 -2.66 6.04 -7.46
N LEU A 385 -1.84 5.05 -7.10
CA LEU A 385 -0.45 5.26 -6.72
C LEU A 385 0.34 6.00 -7.82
N LYS A 386 0.02 5.83 -9.11
CA LYS A 386 0.67 6.54 -10.23
C LYS A 386 0.35 8.01 -10.19
N ARG A 387 -0.94 8.34 -10.20
CA ARG A 387 -1.37 9.75 -10.16
C ARG A 387 -0.83 10.45 -8.92
N GLU A 388 -0.71 9.73 -7.81
CA GLU A 388 -0.11 10.22 -6.58
C GLU A 388 1.38 10.56 -6.70
N ILE A 389 2.11 9.82 -7.52
CA ILE A 389 3.56 9.94 -7.62
C ILE A 389 3.98 10.78 -8.83
N ASN A 390 3.30 10.71 -9.98
CA ASN A 390 3.42 11.72 -11.05
C ASN A 390 3.22 13.13 -10.49
N ASN A 391 2.24 13.37 -9.61
CA ASN A 391 2.08 14.69 -8.98
C ASN A 391 3.17 15.05 -7.95
N LEU A 392 4.00 14.09 -7.52
CA LEU A 392 5.19 14.33 -6.68
C LEU A 392 6.46 14.59 -7.51
N VAL A 393 6.52 14.03 -8.71
CA VAL A 393 7.62 14.21 -9.68
C VAL A 393 7.37 15.45 -10.54
N GLU A 394 6.11 15.71 -10.91
CA GLU A 394 5.60 16.82 -11.72
C GLU A 394 5.12 17.99 -10.85
N GLU A 395 5.85 18.37 -9.79
CA GLU A 395 5.75 19.71 -9.19
C GLU A 395 6.16 20.85 -10.17
N CYS A 396 6.19 20.56 -11.48
CA CYS A 396 6.51 21.50 -12.54
C CYS A 396 5.35 21.83 -13.51
N GLU A 397 4.25 21.07 -13.62
CA GLU A 397 3.15 21.50 -14.53
C GLU A 397 1.73 21.20 -14.00
N GLU A 398 0.96 22.28 -13.87
CA GLU A 398 -0.45 22.29 -13.51
C GLU A 398 -1.29 21.61 -14.59
N ASN A 399 -1.87 20.45 -14.32
CA ASN A 399 -2.93 19.91 -15.17
C ASN A 399 -4.19 19.51 -14.37
N PRO A 400 -5.10 20.47 -14.10
CA PRO A 400 -6.29 20.28 -13.26
C PRO A 400 -7.41 19.43 -13.90
N ASN A 401 -7.24 18.91 -15.13
CA ASN A 401 -8.33 18.37 -15.94
C ASN A 401 -8.41 16.83 -16.10
N ARG A 402 -7.65 16.03 -15.33
CA ARG A 402 -7.77 14.56 -15.42
C ARG A 402 -9.01 14.05 -14.66
N ILE A 403 -10.16 14.13 -15.32
CA ILE A 403 -11.46 13.62 -14.87
C ILE A 403 -11.64 12.21 -15.47
N ILE A 404 -11.76 11.20 -14.60
CA ILE A 404 -11.80 9.75 -14.88
C ILE A 404 -10.66 9.28 -15.80
N VAL A 405 -9.66 8.63 -15.19
CA VAL A 405 -8.54 8.06 -15.94
C VAL A 405 -9.05 6.93 -16.84
N SER A 406 -8.97 7.10 -18.17
CA SER A 406 -9.28 6.04 -19.15
C SER A 406 -8.34 4.83 -18.94
N ARG A 407 -8.73 3.65 -19.41
CA ARG A 407 -7.91 2.43 -19.28
C ARG A 407 -6.49 2.64 -19.76
N GLU A 408 -6.36 3.22 -20.95
CA GLU A 408 -5.09 3.54 -21.61
C GLU A 408 -4.18 4.49 -20.80
N ASN A 409 -4.70 5.21 -19.80
CA ASN A 409 -3.91 6.10 -18.94
C ASN A 409 -3.41 5.45 -17.64
N TYR A 410 -3.73 4.18 -17.38
CA TYR A 410 -3.21 3.47 -16.21
C TYR A 410 -1.74 3.15 -16.32
N THR A 411 -1.10 3.14 -15.16
CA THR A 411 0.30 2.74 -15.04
C THR A 411 0.37 1.34 -14.49
N SER A 412 1.35 0.60 -15.01
CA SER A 412 1.72 -0.71 -14.51
C SER A 412 2.26 -0.63 -13.07
N LEU A 413 2.15 -1.72 -12.31
CA LEU A 413 2.83 -1.87 -11.02
C LEU A 413 4.33 -1.50 -11.11
N THR A 414 4.88 -1.68 -12.30
CA THR A 414 6.22 -1.33 -12.75
C THR A 414 6.55 0.14 -12.58
N THR A 415 5.81 1.06 -13.22
CA THR A 415 6.14 2.50 -13.13
C THR A 415 6.09 3.01 -11.70
N LEU A 416 5.22 2.46 -10.85
CA LEU A 416 5.15 2.84 -9.42
C LEU A 416 6.39 2.45 -8.65
N PHE A 417 6.84 1.22 -8.88
CA PHE A 417 8.04 0.71 -8.25
C PHE A 417 9.28 1.44 -8.79
N LEU A 418 9.30 1.79 -10.09
CA LEU A 418 10.30 2.66 -10.71
C LEU A 418 10.40 4.01 -10.00
N GLU A 419 9.28 4.66 -9.69
CA GLU A 419 9.30 5.97 -9.03
C GLU A 419 9.77 5.90 -7.56
N TYR A 420 9.41 4.83 -6.82
CA TYR A 420 9.93 4.63 -5.46
C TYR A 420 11.44 4.34 -5.43
N ILE A 421 11.95 3.58 -6.40
CA ILE A 421 13.40 3.43 -6.61
C ILE A 421 14.00 4.78 -7.03
N GLY A 422 13.29 5.57 -7.84
CA GLY A 422 13.67 6.92 -8.26
C GLY A 422 13.92 7.88 -7.10
N ILE A 423 13.33 7.67 -5.91
CA ILE A 423 13.68 8.47 -4.71
C ILE A 423 15.18 8.38 -4.38
N PHE A 424 15.84 7.25 -4.64
CA PHE A 424 17.28 7.14 -4.47
C PHE A 424 18.07 8.02 -5.44
N LEU A 425 17.54 8.22 -6.65
CA LEU A 425 18.15 9.12 -7.63
C LEU A 425 18.19 10.58 -7.14
N ASN A 426 17.32 10.99 -6.20
CA ASN A 426 17.36 12.35 -5.62
C ASN A 426 18.64 12.64 -4.82
N PHE A 427 19.40 11.59 -4.43
CA PHE A 427 20.69 11.73 -3.79
C PHE A 427 21.85 11.75 -4.79
N LEU A 428 21.59 11.61 -6.09
CA LEU A 428 22.59 11.66 -7.15
C LEU A 428 22.26 12.83 -8.08
N THR A 429 23.27 13.44 -8.67
CA THR A 429 23.09 14.51 -9.66
C THR A 429 22.91 13.91 -11.06
N ASN A 430 22.23 14.59 -11.98
CA ASN A 430 21.91 14.02 -13.31
C ASN A 430 23.15 13.77 -14.20
N ASP A 431 24.28 14.39 -13.88
CA ASP A 431 25.58 14.18 -14.52
C ASP A 431 26.29 12.91 -14.03
N SER A 432 25.92 12.36 -12.86
CA SER A 432 26.48 11.13 -12.28
C SER A 432 26.31 9.92 -13.20
N ASN A 433 27.40 9.18 -13.39
CA ASN A 433 27.41 7.89 -14.07
C ASN A 433 26.65 6.83 -13.28
N ALA A 434 26.73 6.83 -11.94
CA ALA A 434 25.89 5.97 -11.12
C ALA A 434 24.39 6.27 -11.32
N TRP A 435 24.02 7.55 -11.44
CA TRP A 435 22.64 7.96 -11.72
C TRP A 435 22.18 7.40 -13.07
N LYS A 436 22.99 7.57 -14.13
CA LYS A 436 22.68 7.07 -15.49
C LYS A 436 22.53 5.54 -15.48
N SER A 437 23.48 4.83 -14.88
CA SER A 437 23.42 3.37 -14.77
C SER A 437 22.20 2.88 -13.98
N ILE A 438 21.85 3.50 -12.86
CA ILE A 438 20.64 3.12 -12.11
C ILE A 438 19.40 3.40 -12.95
N LYS A 439 19.31 4.57 -13.59
CA LYS A 439 18.16 4.94 -14.41
C LYS A 439 17.95 3.98 -15.57
N ASP A 440 19.00 3.68 -16.33
CA ASP A 440 18.88 2.95 -17.58
C ASP A 440 18.78 1.42 -17.35
N GLU A 441 19.45 0.90 -16.32
CA GLU A 441 19.58 -0.55 -16.10
C GLU A 441 18.68 -1.10 -14.99
N VAL A 442 18.41 -0.31 -13.95
CA VAL A 442 17.61 -0.74 -12.76
C VAL A 442 16.20 -0.17 -12.81
N ILE A 443 16.03 1.00 -13.43
CA ILE A 443 14.75 1.71 -13.55
C ILE A 443 14.19 1.55 -14.99
N SER A 444 14.30 0.35 -15.57
CA SER A 444 13.58 0.00 -16.79
C SER A 444 12.29 -0.78 -16.49
N ASP A 445 11.25 -0.58 -17.31
CA ASP A 445 9.96 -1.26 -17.11
C ASP A 445 10.11 -2.79 -17.14
N GLU A 446 10.94 -3.31 -18.05
CA GLU A 446 11.19 -4.75 -18.18
C GLU A 446 11.84 -5.33 -16.91
N PHE A 447 12.88 -4.67 -16.40
CA PHE A 447 13.60 -5.10 -15.21
C PHE A 447 12.69 -5.16 -13.99
N ILE A 448 11.86 -4.13 -13.81
CA ILE A 448 10.93 -4.08 -12.69
C ILE A 448 9.78 -5.08 -12.85
N LEU A 449 9.24 -5.29 -14.06
CA LEU A 449 8.25 -6.35 -14.30
C LEU A 449 8.81 -7.70 -13.86
N ASN A 450 10.07 -7.97 -14.16
CA ASN A 450 10.73 -9.20 -13.73
C ASN A 450 10.87 -9.27 -12.20
N ILE A 451 11.30 -8.19 -11.53
CA ILE A 451 11.32 -8.13 -10.06
C ILE A 451 9.95 -8.42 -9.46
N LEU A 452 8.91 -7.80 -9.99
CA LEU A 452 7.54 -7.96 -9.52
C LEU A 452 7.04 -9.38 -9.74
N ASN A 453 7.29 -9.96 -10.92
CA ASN A 453 6.94 -11.34 -11.24
C ASN A 453 7.60 -12.32 -10.25
N VAL A 454 8.89 -12.14 -9.98
CA VAL A 454 9.63 -12.97 -9.01
C VAL A 454 9.10 -12.79 -7.61
N MET A 455 8.84 -11.54 -7.20
CA MET A 455 8.30 -11.22 -5.89
C MET A 455 6.91 -11.83 -5.69
N LEU A 456 6.00 -11.64 -6.65
CA LEU A 456 4.62 -12.09 -6.56
C LEU A 456 4.55 -13.62 -6.58
N LYS A 457 5.37 -14.31 -7.39
CA LYS A 457 5.40 -15.78 -7.48
C LYS A 457 6.14 -16.47 -6.33
N SER A 458 6.92 -15.72 -5.55
CA SER A 458 7.65 -16.21 -4.38
C SER A 458 6.73 -16.69 -3.24
N LYS A 459 7.20 -17.66 -2.44
CA LYS A 459 6.53 -18.09 -1.19
C LYS A 459 6.83 -17.16 -0.01
N GLU A 460 7.94 -16.44 -0.09
CA GLU A 460 8.40 -15.50 0.93
C GLU A 460 7.44 -14.32 1.07
N ILE A 461 6.88 -13.80 -0.03
CA ILE A 461 5.86 -12.72 0.05
C ILE A 461 4.58 -13.19 0.76
N ILE A 462 4.17 -14.44 0.58
CA ILE A 462 3.02 -15.04 1.27
C ILE A 462 3.30 -15.11 2.77
N ALA A 463 4.50 -15.53 3.15
CA ALA A 463 4.92 -15.55 4.55
C ALA A 463 4.95 -14.14 5.16
N ILE A 464 5.47 -13.16 4.41
CA ILE A 464 5.51 -11.75 4.83
C ILE A 464 4.11 -11.22 5.12
N ILE A 465 3.17 -11.43 4.21
CA ILE A 465 1.76 -11.02 4.35
C ILE A 465 1.14 -11.73 5.56
N THR A 466 1.21 -13.06 5.62
CA THR A 466 0.60 -13.88 6.68
C THR A 466 1.09 -13.50 8.07
N ASN A 467 2.40 -13.30 8.23
CA ASN A 467 2.99 -12.88 9.49
C ASN A 467 2.55 -11.46 9.87
N SER A 468 2.52 -10.54 8.90
CA SER A 468 2.07 -9.16 9.12
C SER A 468 0.63 -9.14 9.60
N GLU A 469 -0.27 -9.90 8.97
CA GLU A 469 -1.66 -9.98 9.40
C GLU A 469 -1.84 -10.61 10.77
N THR A 470 -1.06 -11.65 11.08
CA THR A 470 -1.07 -12.27 12.40
C THR A 470 -0.75 -11.24 13.48
N ILE A 471 0.23 -10.37 13.24
CA ILE A 471 0.56 -9.26 14.15
C ILE A 471 -0.62 -8.31 14.30
N TYR A 472 -1.25 -7.90 13.19
CA TYR A 472 -2.40 -7.02 13.22
C TYR A 472 -3.57 -7.61 14.01
N ARG A 473 -3.88 -8.89 13.79
CA ARG A 473 -4.99 -9.58 14.45
C ARG A 473 -4.77 -9.73 15.96
N ILE A 474 -3.55 -10.11 16.37
CA ILE A 474 -3.20 -10.22 17.80
C ILE A 474 -3.18 -8.83 18.45
N ASN A 475 -2.75 -7.81 17.70
CA ASN A 475 -2.53 -6.46 18.21
C ASN A 475 -3.26 -5.39 17.39
N PRO A 476 -4.60 -5.43 17.30
CA PRO A 476 -5.33 -4.58 16.37
C PRO A 476 -5.20 -3.11 16.73
N ARG A 477 -4.81 -2.78 17.97
CA ARG A 477 -4.67 -1.40 18.47
C ARG A 477 -3.26 -0.82 18.31
N TYR A 478 -2.32 -1.52 17.69
CA TYR A 478 -0.99 -0.97 17.43
C TYR A 478 -1.07 0.30 16.56
N SER A 479 -0.19 1.27 16.84
CA SER A 479 0.06 2.36 15.92
C SER A 479 0.71 1.81 14.65
N PHE A 480 0.49 2.46 13.50
CA PHE A 480 1.04 2.01 12.22
C PHE A 480 2.56 1.81 12.28
N SER A 481 3.30 2.77 12.84
CA SER A 481 4.75 2.66 13.02
C SER A 481 5.17 1.44 13.87
N LYS A 482 4.40 1.11 14.92
CA LYS A 482 4.69 -0.04 15.79
C LYS A 482 4.37 -1.35 15.07
N PHE A 483 3.27 -1.37 14.33
CA PHE A 483 2.88 -2.48 13.46
C PHE A 483 3.96 -2.77 12.42
N ILE A 484 4.40 -1.77 11.65
CA ILE A 484 5.42 -1.95 10.60
C ILE A 484 6.76 -2.39 11.19
N ASN A 485 7.22 -1.79 12.30
CA ASN A 485 8.46 -2.24 12.96
C ASN A 485 8.38 -3.72 13.38
N GLN A 486 7.26 -4.15 13.94
CA GLN A 486 7.07 -5.53 14.38
C GLN A 486 6.96 -6.48 13.19
N ALA A 487 6.26 -6.07 12.13
CA ALA A 487 6.14 -6.81 10.89
C ALA A 487 7.50 -7.02 10.22
N TYR A 488 8.31 -5.96 10.10
CA TYR A 488 9.67 -6.07 9.59
C TYR A 488 10.52 -7.02 10.43
N LYS A 489 10.50 -6.87 11.76
CA LYS A 489 11.31 -7.71 12.67
C LYS A 489 11.00 -9.20 12.52
N ILE A 490 9.72 -9.57 12.42
CA ILE A 490 9.31 -10.96 12.25
C ILE A 490 9.64 -11.48 10.85
N ASN A 491 9.59 -10.60 9.84
CA ASN A 491 9.76 -10.97 8.44
C ASN A 491 11.17 -10.79 7.87
N ARG A 492 12.15 -10.34 8.65
CA ARG A 492 13.50 -10.00 8.16
C ARG A 492 14.17 -11.09 7.31
N GLU A 493 14.03 -12.36 7.68
CA GLU A 493 14.61 -13.48 6.94
C GLU A 493 13.86 -13.73 5.62
N ALA A 494 12.54 -13.64 5.64
CA ALA A 494 11.72 -13.76 4.44
C ALA A 494 11.98 -12.60 3.46
N ILE A 495 12.10 -11.37 3.97
CA ILE A 495 12.45 -10.18 3.18
C ILE A 495 13.84 -10.35 2.55
N TYR A 496 14.82 -10.81 3.33
CA TYR A 496 16.17 -11.05 2.82
C TYR A 496 16.19 -12.16 1.77
N SER A 497 15.52 -13.28 2.03
CA SER A 497 15.41 -14.40 1.08
C SER A 497 14.69 -14.00 -0.20
N LEU A 498 13.69 -13.12 -0.13
CA LEU A 498 13.02 -12.53 -1.29
C LEU A 498 14.00 -11.68 -2.12
N GLY A 499 14.81 -10.85 -1.45
CA GLY A 499 15.86 -10.07 -2.11
C GLY A 499 16.91 -10.93 -2.81
N LEU A 500 17.31 -12.06 -2.20
CA LEU A 500 18.21 -13.03 -2.84
C LEU A 500 17.58 -13.67 -4.08
N LYS A 501 16.29 -14.04 -4.02
CA LYS A 501 15.59 -14.58 -5.19
C LYS A 501 15.53 -13.59 -6.32
N ILE A 502 15.24 -12.32 -6.02
CA ILE A 502 15.29 -11.25 -7.01
C ILE A 502 16.70 -11.20 -7.62
N LEU A 503 17.74 -11.08 -6.79
CA LEU A 503 19.13 -11.02 -7.24
C LEU A 503 19.54 -12.20 -8.14
N ASP A 504 19.09 -13.42 -7.85
CA ASP A 504 19.45 -14.63 -8.59
C ASP A 504 18.53 -14.93 -9.79
N SER A 505 17.36 -14.31 -9.87
CA SER A 505 16.35 -14.60 -10.91
C SER A 505 16.64 -13.99 -12.28
N ILE A 506 17.60 -13.08 -12.38
CA ILE A 506 17.93 -12.36 -13.60
C ILE A 506 19.45 -12.30 -13.70
N ASP A 507 20.05 -12.94 -14.70
CA ASP A 507 21.51 -12.95 -14.87
C ASP A 507 22.08 -11.53 -15.03
N SER A 508 21.33 -10.65 -15.70
CA SER A 508 21.69 -9.23 -15.81
C SER A 508 21.67 -8.47 -14.49
N ASN A 509 21.04 -8.96 -13.40
CA ASN A 509 21.08 -8.25 -12.11
C ASN A 509 22.51 -8.09 -11.58
N LYS A 510 23.33 -9.13 -11.74
CA LYS A 510 24.72 -9.12 -11.26
C LYS A 510 25.56 -8.17 -12.10
N GLU A 511 25.30 -8.12 -13.40
CA GLU A 511 25.92 -7.17 -14.33
C GLU A 511 25.47 -5.73 -14.05
N ASN A 512 24.17 -5.50 -13.80
CA ASN A 512 23.62 -4.19 -13.48
C ASN A 512 24.18 -3.65 -12.17
N ILE A 513 24.34 -4.49 -11.14
CA ILE A 513 25.01 -4.11 -9.89
C ILE A 513 26.47 -3.72 -10.15
N HIS A 514 27.17 -4.48 -11.00
CA HIS A 514 28.55 -4.16 -11.38
C HIS A 514 28.62 -2.81 -12.12
N LYS A 515 27.74 -2.56 -13.11
CA LYS A 515 27.64 -1.27 -13.82
C LYS A 515 27.37 -0.11 -12.85
N VAL A 516 26.46 -0.27 -11.91
CA VAL A 516 26.18 0.76 -10.88
C VAL A 516 27.40 1.03 -10.01
N ILE A 517 28.13 -0.01 -9.60
CA ILE A 517 29.36 0.12 -8.81
C ILE A 517 30.47 0.81 -9.61
N LEU A 518 30.62 0.48 -10.89
CA LEU A 518 31.55 1.18 -11.79
C LEU A 518 31.16 2.64 -11.96
N GLY A 519 29.87 2.95 -12.09
CA GLY A 519 29.37 4.32 -12.14
C GLY A 519 29.77 5.12 -10.90
N PHE A 520 29.66 4.54 -9.70
CA PHE A 520 30.14 5.20 -8.47
C PHE A 520 31.66 5.43 -8.48
N CYS A 521 32.44 4.48 -9.00
CA CYS A 521 33.89 4.63 -9.11
C CYS A 521 34.28 5.74 -10.11
N GLN A 522 33.58 5.82 -11.25
CA GLN A 522 33.76 6.87 -12.25
C GLN A 522 33.37 8.24 -11.68
N ASP A 523 32.26 8.32 -10.94
CA ASP A 523 31.84 9.56 -10.27
C ASP A 523 32.91 10.07 -9.31
N ILE A 524 33.58 9.18 -8.57
CA ILE A 524 34.70 9.57 -7.70
C ILE A 524 35.87 10.14 -8.53
N ASP A 525 36.20 9.53 -9.66
CA ASP A 525 37.26 9.98 -10.56
C ASP A 525 36.93 11.33 -11.22
N GLU A 526 35.65 11.59 -11.48
CA GLU A 526 35.12 12.85 -12.03
C GLU A 526 34.77 13.89 -10.94
N HIS A 527 34.97 13.55 -9.67
CA HIS A 527 34.64 14.39 -8.50
C HIS A 527 33.15 14.75 -8.38
N ILE A 528 32.29 13.87 -8.88
CA ILE A 528 30.84 13.89 -8.72
C ILE A 528 30.50 13.11 -7.44
N THR A 529 29.66 13.69 -6.58
CA THR A 529 29.34 13.09 -5.27
C THR A 529 27.84 13.11 -4.98
N ILE A 530 27.43 12.31 -4.00
CA ILE A 530 26.04 12.29 -3.56
C ILE A 530 25.60 13.66 -3.01
N LYS A 531 24.35 14.04 -3.31
CA LYS A 531 23.72 15.25 -2.81
C LYS A 531 23.05 14.99 -1.47
N THR A 532 23.41 15.80 -0.48
CA THR A 532 22.75 15.85 0.83
C THR A 532 22.11 17.23 1.05
N GLN A 533 21.25 17.33 2.08
CA GLN A 533 20.65 18.60 2.48
C GLN A 533 21.65 19.60 3.06
N SER A 534 22.87 19.17 3.40
CA SER A 534 23.93 20.02 3.91
C SER A 534 24.90 20.33 2.77
N ASN A 535 24.95 21.60 2.36
CA ASN A 535 25.94 22.06 1.37
C ASN A 535 27.36 21.73 1.84
N PHE A 536 27.62 21.84 3.14
CA PHE A 536 28.92 21.51 3.69
C PHE A 536 29.27 20.02 3.56
N ILE A 537 28.35 19.08 3.85
CA ILE A 537 28.63 17.64 3.66
C ILE A 537 28.94 17.37 2.19
N ASN A 538 28.26 18.04 1.27
CA ASN A 538 28.52 17.89 -0.17
C ASN A 538 29.94 18.39 -0.52
N GLU A 539 30.35 19.55 -0.01
CA GLU A 539 31.71 20.09 -0.20
C GLU A 539 32.78 19.17 0.43
N LEU A 540 32.53 18.62 1.61
CA LEU A 540 33.46 17.69 2.27
C LEU A 540 33.63 16.39 1.48
N LEU A 541 32.52 15.82 0.98
CA LEU A 541 32.54 14.62 0.14
C LEU A 541 33.27 14.90 -1.16
N LYS A 542 33.03 16.05 -1.78
CA LYS A 542 33.73 16.48 -2.99
C LYS A 542 35.22 16.72 -2.75
N ALA A 543 35.60 17.38 -1.66
CA ALA A 543 37.01 17.53 -1.29
C ALA A 543 37.69 16.17 -1.06
N ALA A 544 36.98 15.20 -0.49
CA ALA A 544 37.48 13.84 -0.29
C ALA A 544 37.76 13.09 -1.61
N THR A 545 37.09 13.43 -2.72
CA THR A 545 37.39 12.82 -4.03
C THR A 545 38.66 13.37 -4.68
N TYR A 546 39.15 14.54 -4.27
CA TYR A 546 40.43 15.10 -4.73
C TYR A 546 41.64 14.51 -3.98
N ASP A 547 41.44 13.94 -2.79
CA ASP A 547 42.50 13.23 -2.08
C ASP A 547 42.68 11.83 -2.67
N LYS A 548 43.83 11.61 -3.34
CA LYS A 548 44.12 10.36 -4.06
C LYS A 548 44.04 9.11 -3.18
N ASN A 549 44.46 9.19 -1.92
CA ASN A 549 44.44 8.04 -1.01
C ASN A 549 43.01 7.73 -0.57
N MET A 550 42.25 8.76 -0.20
CA MET A 550 40.85 8.65 0.15
C MET A 550 40.01 8.12 -1.02
N ALA A 551 40.12 8.73 -2.19
CA ALA A 551 39.39 8.33 -3.40
C ALA A 551 39.64 6.86 -3.76
N ASN A 552 40.91 6.43 -3.78
CA ASN A 552 41.26 5.03 -4.08
C ASN A 552 40.70 4.05 -3.03
N ASN A 553 40.72 4.41 -1.75
CA ASN A 553 40.21 3.55 -0.70
C ASN A 553 38.68 3.48 -0.69
N ILE A 554 37.98 4.56 -1.07
CA ILE A 554 36.52 4.55 -1.28
C ILE A 554 36.17 3.64 -2.48
N LYS A 555 36.87 3.77 -3.62
CA LYS A 555 36.66 2.89 -4.78
C LYS A 555 36.88 1.42 -4.44
N LEU A 556 37.96 1.11 -3.71
CA LEU A 556 38.23 -0.25 -3.25
C LEU A 556 37.11 -0.78 -2.34
N LEU A 557 36.53 0.07 -1.48
CA LEU A 557 35.38 -0.31 -0.65
C LEU A 557 34.15 -0.67 -1.50
N PHE A 558 33.87 0.07 -2.57
CA PHE A 558 32.79 -0.25 -3.51
C PHE A 558 33.03 -1.60 -4.21
N CYS A 559 34.25 -1.89 -4.68
CA CYS A 559 34.58 -3.20 -5.24
C CYS A 559 34.45 -4.34 -4.22
N MET A 560 34.80 -4.10 -2.95
CA MET A 560 34.62 -5.07 -1.87
C MET A 560 33.13 -5.35 -1.59
N ILE A 561 32.26 -4.33 -1.69
CA ILE A 561 30.81 -4.48 -1.57
C ILE A 561 30.28 -5.41 -2.67
N GLU A 562 30.71 -5.23 -3.93
CA GLU A 562 30.32 -6.11 -5.04
C GLU A 562 30.66 -7.59 -4.74
N ALA A 563 31.90 -7.84 -4.31
CA ALA A 563 32.36 -9.19 -3.96
C ALA A 563 31.55 -9.79 -2.81
N TYR A 564 31.07 -8.94 -1.88
CA TYR A 564 30.25 -9.39 -0.75
C TYR A 564 28.79 -9.66 -1.14
N ILE A 565 28.23 -8.91 -2.09
CA ILE A 565 26.91 -9.19 -2.67
C ILE A 565 26.89 -10.59 -3.31
N LYS A 566 27.99 -11.01 -3.96
CA LYS A 566 28.13 -12.38 -4.51
C LYS A 566 28.10 -13.47 -3.43
N LYS A 567 28.40 -13.13 -2.18
CA LYS A 567 28.33 -14.02 -0.99
C LYS A 567 26.98 -13.94 -0.26
N ALA A 568 26.03 -13.14 -0.75
CA ALA A 568 24.80 -12.84 -0.01
C ALA A 568 23.99 -14.11 0.39
N LYS A 569 24.05 -15.17 -0.43
CA LYS A 569 23.39 -16.46 -0.15
C LYS A 569 23.85 -17.19 1.12
N TYR A 570 25.02 -16.85 1.67
CA TYR A 570 25.56 -17.48 2.87
C TYR A 570 25.00 -16.89 4.18
N PHE A 571 24.17 -15.85 4.09
CA PHE A 571 23.60 -15.16 5.26
C PHE A 571 22.08 -15.32 5.30
N LYS A 572 21.47 -15.11 6.47
CA LYS A 572 20.01 -15.20 6.64
C LYS A 572 19.31 -13.84 6.66
N THR A 573 20.06 -12.77 6.93
CA THR A 573 19.53 -11.40 7.07
C THR A 573 20.51 -10.37 6.52
N LEU A 574 19.99 -9.20 6.18
CA LEU A 574 20.81 -8.05 5.78
C LEU A 574 21.77 -7.63 6.90
N GLY A 575 21.34 -7.68 8.17
CA GLY A 575 22.20 -7.34 9.28
C GLY A 575 23.39 -8.30 9.44
N GLN A 576 23.20 -9.59 9.17
CA GLN A 576 24.32 -10.56 9.13
C GLN A 576 25.28 -10.28 7.97
N LEU A 577 24.76 -9.99 6.78
CA LEU A 577 25.57 -9.62 5.61
C LEU A 577 26.46 -8.41 5.93
N VAL A 578 25.87 -7.31 6.40
CA VAL A 578 26.60 -6.07 6.73
C VAL A 578 27.62 -6.31 7.85
N LYS A 579 27.24 -7.02 8.92
CA LYS A 579 28.15 -7.26 10.04
C LYS A 579 29.37 -8.10 9.64
N ASN A 580 29.18 -9.11 8.79
CA ASN A 580 30.29 -9.94 8.33
C ASN A 580 31.14 -9.18 7.29
N PHE A 581 30.54 -8.35 6.43
CA PHE A 581 31.30 -7.43 5.56
C PHE A 581 32.25 -6.55 6.38
N LEU A 582 31.77 -5.98 7.49
CA LEU A 582 32.59 -5.13 8.35
C LEU A 582 33.73 -5.88 9.04
N LYS A 583 33.50 -7.14 9.42
CA LYS A 583 34.51 -8.00 10.06
C LYS A 583 35.58 -8.44 9.08
N ASP A 584 35.17 -8.98 7.94
CA ASP A 584 36.08 -9.53 6.94
C ASP A 584 36.96 -8.43 6.32
N ASN A 585 36.48 -7.17 6.34
CA ASN A 585 37.20 -6.01 5.81
C ASN A 585 37.69 -5.04 6.91
N GLU A 586 37.94 -5.55 8.14
CA GLU A 586 38.38 -4.76 9.30
C GLU A 586 39.50 -3.78 8.99
N ILE A 587 40.58 -4.30 8.39
CA ILE A 587 41.81 -3.57 8.12
C ILE A 587 41.51 -2.39 7.20
N MET A 588 40.74 -2.63 6.13
CA MET A 588 40.40 -1.63 5.14
C MET A 588 39.51 -0.53 5.73
N ILE A 589 38.52 -0.90 6.52
CA ILE A 589 37.61 0.07 7.18
C ILE A 589 38.38 0.95 8.17
N LYS A 590 39.27 0.35 8.96
CA LYS A 590 40.13 1.12 9.88
C LYS A 590 41.09 2.04 9.14
N LYS A 591 41.64 1.58 8.01
CA LYS A 591 42.48 2.39 7.13
C LYS A 591 41.73 3.60 6.58
N LEU A 592 40.50 3.40 6.09
CA LEU A 592 39.65 4.49 5.60
C LEU A 592 39.39 5.56 6.68
N PHE A 593 39.16 5.17 7.94
CA PHE A 593 39.05 6.14 9.04
C PHE A 593 40.36 6.86 9.34
N ASP A 594 41.50 6.18 9.22
CA ASP A 594 42.81 6.80 9.40
C ASP A 594 43.06 7.85 8.32
N ASP A 595 42.81 7.50 7.06
CA ASP A 595 42.92 8.40 5.91
C ASP A 595 41.97 9.58 6.03
N PHE A 596 40.78 9.39 6.61
CA PHE A 596 39.86 10.50 6.89
C PHE A 596 40.45 11.50 7.88
N PHE A 597 41.13 11.05 8.92
CA PHE A 597 41.82 11.96 9.83
C PHE A 597 43.02 12.66 9.19
N VAL A 598 43.77 11.97 8.33
CA VAL A 598 44.87 12.56 7.57
C VAL A 598 44.33 13.61 6.60
N PHE A 599 43.28 13.29 5.85
CA PHE A 599 42.56 14.20 4.96
C PHE A 599 42.08 15.45 5.71
N LEU A 600 41.42 15.28 6.86
CA LEU A 600 40.97 16.40 7.68
C LEU A 600 42.14 17.28 8.14
N ASN A 601 43.24 16.66 8.57
CA ASN A 601 44.42 17.39 9.02
C ASN A 601 45.05 18.19 7.87
N ASN A 602 45.22 17.59 6.69
CA ASN A 602 45.86 18.24 5.57
C ASN A 602 45.05 19.43 5.02
N ASN A 603 43.73 19.30 4.98
CA ASN A 603 42.86 20.32 4.39
C ASN A 603 42.41 21.40 5.39
N TYR A 604 42.29 21.06 6.68
CA TYR A 604 41.62 21.94 7.64
C TYR A 604 42.45 22.32 8.87
N SER A 605 43.65 21.76 9.08
CA SER A 605 44.47 22.09 10.27
C SER A 605 44.82 23.58 10.34
N ASN A 606 45.14 24.18 9.20
CA ASN A 606 45.52 25.60 9.07
C ASN A 606 44.38 26.50 8.55
N ASN A 607 43.22 25.91 8.20
CA ASN A 607 42.07 26.65 7.67
C ASN A 607 41.00 26.85 8.76
N TYR A 608 41.27 27.81 9.67
CA TYR A 608 40.41 28.07 10.83
C TYR A 608 38.97 28.43 10.47
N LYS A 609 38.79 29.19 9.38
CA LYS A 609 37.48 29.67 8.96
C LYS A 609 36.61 28.50 8.50
N GLU A 610 37.07 27.73 7.52
CA GLU A 610 36.28 26.62 6.96
C GLU A 610 36.02 25.53 7.98
N PHE A 611 37.00 25.18 8.81
CA PHE A 611 36.80 24.17 9.86
C PHE A 611 35.86 24.64 10.98
N SER A 612 35.89 25.93 11.33
CA SER A 612 34.97 26.48 12.31
C SER A 612 33.54 26.57 11.75
N GLU A 613 33.38 26.97 10.49
CA GLU A 613 32.09 26.95 9.80
C GLU A 613 31.50 25.53 9.75
N LEU A 614 32.34 24.53 9.44
CA LEU A 614 32.01 23.08 9.50
C LEU A 614 31.43 22.67 10.85
N ILE A 615 32.15 23.01 11.93
CA ILE A 615 31.74 22.64 13.29
C ILE A 615 30.44 23.34 13.71
N LEU A 616 30.26 24.60 13.32
CA LEU A 616 29.06 25.37 13.65
C LEU A 616 27.82 24.88 12.91
N GLU A 617 27.97 24.46 11.65
CA GLU A 617 26.88 23.84 10.89
C GLU A 617 26.45 22.50 11.52
N VAL A 618 27.41 21.66 11.92
CA VAL A 618 27.14 20.41 12.66
C VAL A 618 26.39 20.69 13.97
N LEU A 619 26.73 21.78 14.66
CA LEU A 619 26.05 22.22 15.88
C LEU A 619 24.74 22.98 15.61
N LYS A 620 24.35 23.18 14.35
CA LYS A 620 23.20 23.99 13.90
C LYS A 620 23.22 25.41 14.47
N ARG A 621 24.39 26.05 14.49
CA ARG A 621 24.59 27.42 14.95
C ARG A 621 25.03 28.32 13.79
N SER A 622 24.49 29.54 13.74
CA SER A 622 24.91 30.52 12.74
C SER A 622 26.21 31.19 13.16
N TYR A 623 27.21 31.20 12.28
CA TYR A 623 28.48 31.90 12.49
C TYR A 623 28.28 33.42 12.70
N LYS A 624 27.23 34.00 12.09
CA LYS A 624 26.85 35.42 12.26
C LYS A 624 26.47 35.78 13.70
N LYS A 625 26.18 34.80 14.55
CA LYS A 625 25.82 34.99 15.97
C LYS A 625 27.01 34.86 16.93
N LEU A 626 28.22 34.62 16.42
CA LEU A 626 29.41 34.46 17.25
C LEU A 626 30.13 35.80 17.46
N ASN A 627 30.43 36.12 18.72
CA ASN A 627 31.30 37.24 19.05
C ASN A 627 32.79 36.84 18.93
N TYR A 628 33.68 37.84 18.91
CA TYR A 628 35.13 37.69 18.81
C TYR A 628 35.72 36.66 19.81
N TRP A 629 35.28 36.70 21.07
CA TRP A 629 35.73 35.76 22.10
C TRP A 629 35.34 34.31 21.82
N THR A 630 34.20 34.10 21.17
CA THR A 630 33.75 32.75 20.79
C THR A 630 34.53 32.21 19.59
N TRP A 631 34.91 33.09 18.65
CA TRP A 631 35.84 32.74 17.57
C TRP A 631 37.22 32.33 18.08
N ILE A 632 37.83 33.09 18.99
CA ILE A 632 39.11 32.70 19.61
C ILE A 632 39.01 31.34 20.30
N LYS A 633 37.90 31.07 21.00
CA LYS A 633 37.68 29.77 21.65
C LYS A 633 37.57 28.63 20.65
N LEU A 634 36.89 28.84 19.52
CA LEU A 634 36.80 27.85 18.44
C LEU A 634 38.18 27.58 17.81
N ASN A 635 38.98 28.61 17.54
CA ASN A 635 40.33 28.44 17.00
C ASN A 635 41.23 27.67 17.99
N LYS A 636 41.22 28.04 19.28
CA LYS A 636 41.95 27.30 20.33
C LYS A 636 41.46 25.86 20.47
N TRP A 637 40.17 25.63 20.27
CA TRP A 637 39.60 24.28 20.27
C TRP A 637 40.07 23.49 19.05
N GLN A 638 40.11 24.10 17.86
CA GLN A 638 40.62 23.52 16.63
C GLN A 638 42.10 23.10 16.76
N ASP A 639 42.95 23.98 17.28
CA ASP A 639 44.36 23.64 17.55
C ASP A 639 44.47 22.42 18.45
N LYS A 640 43.67 22.40 19.52
CA LYS A 640 43.63 21.30 20.47
C LYS A 640 43.09 20.03 19.82
N PHE A 641 42.09 20.14 18.94
CA PHE A 641 41.52 19.03 18.18
C PHE A 641 42.58 18.39 17.28
N PHE A 642 43.22 19.16 16.39
CA PHE A 642 44.23 18.64 15.47
C PHE A 642 45.47 18.11 16.20
N LYS A 643 45.95 18.81 17.26
CA LYS A 643 47.03 18.29 18.11
C LYS A 643 46.67 16.94 18.76
N THR A 644 45.41 16.74 19.13
CA THR A 644 44.97 15.51 19.78
C THR A 644 44.72 14.39 18.77
N ILE A 645 44.18 14.71 17.59
CA ILE A 645 43.88 13.71 16.55
C ILE A 645 45.13 13.20 15.83
N ASN A 646 46.20 14.01 15.81
CA ASN A 646 47.51 13.62 15.27
C ASN A 646 48.33 12.75 16.24
N ASP A 647 47.89 12.56 17.49
CA ASP A 647 48.51 11.60 18.40
C ASP A 647 48.17 10.16 17.97
N PRO A 648 49.15 9.33 17.56
CA PRO A 648 48.89 7.99 17.04
C PRO A 648 48.13 7.08 18.02
N LYS A 649 48.40 7.20 19.34
CA LYS A 649 47.72 6.40 20.36
C LYS A 649 46.26 6.83 20.52
N PHE A 650 45.98 8.13 20.42
CA PHE A 650 44.62 8.66 20.48
C PHE A 650 43.85 8.32 19.20
N LYS A 651 44.45 8.54 18.03
CA LYS A 651 43.87 8.20 16.72
C LYS A 651 43.46 6.72 16.66
N LYS A 652 44.39 5.81 17.00
CA LYS A 652 44.12 4.37 17.08
C LYS A 652 42.99 4.03 18.07
N TYR A 653 42.94 4.72 19.21
CA TYR A 653 41.85 4.55 20.18
C TYR A 653 40.48 4.96 19.60
N VAL A 654 40.40 6.12 18.94
CA VAL A 654 39.15 6.60 18.34
C VAL A 654 38.68 5.67 17.22
N ILE A 655 39.59 5.28 16.30
CA ILE A 655 39.28 4.37 15.20
C ILE A 655 38.78 3.02 15.72
N ASN A 656 39.48 2.41 16.68
CA ASN A 656 39.06 1.13 17.26
C ASN A 656 37.73 1.24 17.99
N THR A 657 37.50 2.35 18.70
CA THR A 657 36.23 2.60 19.38
C THR A 657 35.10 2.71 18.36
N PHE A 658 35.26 3.51 17.32
CA PHE A 658 34.26 3.68 16.27
C PHE A 658 33.97 2.37 15.54
N TYR A 659 35.01 1.63 15.15
CA TYR A 659 34.88 0.32 14.51
C TYR A 659 34.17 -0.70 15.39
N SER A 660 34.54 -0.80 16.68
CA SER A 660 33.87 -1.71 17.62
C SER A 660 32.38 -1.38 17.77
N LEU A 661 32.02 -0.09 17.73
CA LEU A 661 30.65 0.36 17.80
C LEU A 661 29.86 0.04 16.54
N LEU A 662 30.45 0.22 15.36
CA LEU A 662 29.87 -0.19 14.07
C LEU A 662 29.49 -1.68 14.11
N ILE A 663 30.42 -2.55 14.50
CA ILE A 663 30.16 -4.01 14.59
C ILE A 663 29.13 -4.37 15.67
N SER A 664 29.03 -3.57 16.73
CA SER A 664 28.07 -3.78 17.82
C SER A 664 26.63 -3.38 17.46
N LEU A 665 26.40 -2.75 16.31
CA LEU A 665 25.05 -2.41 15.88
C LEU A 665 24.28 -3.67 15.52
N ASP A 666 23.03 -3.72 15.98
CA ASP A 666 22.04 -4.63 15.44
C ASP A 666 21.43 -3.94 14.22
N TYR A 667 22.01 -4.21 13.05
CA TYR A 667 21.60 -3.62 11.78
C TYR A 667 20.15 -3.95 11.40
N ASP A 668 19.63 -5.10 11.85
CA ASP A 668 18.21 -5.42 11.65
C ASP A 668 17.30 -4.53 12.52
N SER A 669 17.78 -4.06 13.67
CA SER A 669 17.02 -3.14 14.54
C SER A 669 17.06 -1.66 14.10
N LEU A 670 17.92 -1.31 13.14
CA LEU A 670 18.06 0.07 12.65
C LEU A 670 16.88 0.50 11.76
N ALA A 671 16.18 -0.46 11.16
CA ALA A 671 14.92 -0.21 10.45
C ALA A 671 13.83 0.21 11.44
N ASN A 672 13.68 1.52 11.66
CA ASN A 672 12.67 2.08 12.55
C ASN A 672 11.76 3.08 11.81
N PHE A 673 10.55 2.64 11.50
CA PHE A 673 9.52 3.37 10.77
C PHE A 673 8.84 4.48 11.58
N LYS A 674 9.32 4.81 12.78
CA LYS A 674 8.89 6.01 13.52
C LYS A 674 9.56 7.30 13.02
N ASN A 675 10.75 7.20 12.41
CA ASN A 675 11.50 8.33 11.87
C ASN A 675 11.98 7.95 10.46
N ASN A 676 12.08 8.90 9.52
CA ASN A 676 12.46 8.68 8.11
C ASN A 676 13.41 7.48 7.88
N MET A 677 12.84 6.35 7.45
CA MET A 677 13.51 5.05 7.36
C MET A 677 14.81 5.11 6.56
N TRP A 678 14.78 5.81 5.42
CA TRP A 678 15.93 5.96 4.52
C TRP A 678 17.12 6.65 5.18
N PHE A 679 16.86 7.64 6.03
CA PHE A 679 17.91 8.36 6.74
C PHE A 679 18.64 7.45 7.73
N TYR A 680 17.95 6.51 8.40
CA TYR A 680 18.59 5.64 9.40
C TYR A 680 19.27 4.41 8.79
N LEU A 681 18.80 3.92 7.65
CA LEU A 681 19.44 2.82 6.91
C LEU A 681 20.70 3.28 6.18
N LEU A 682 20.68 4.44 5.54
CA LEU A 682 21.85 5.00 4.85
C LEU A 682 22.83 5.66 5.81
N PHE A 683 22.35 6.21 6.93
CA PHE A 683 23.16 6.97 7.87
C PHE A 683 22.91 6.54 9.33
N PRO A 684 23.47 5.41 9.79
CA PRO A 684 23.35 4.92 11.16
C PRO A 684 24.06 5.80 12.21
N PHE A 685 24.50 7.01 11.82
CA PHE A 685 25.29 7.93 12.63
C PHE A 685 24.65 8.28 13.96
N ARG A 686 23.31 8.37 14.05
CA ARG A 686 22.65 8.75 15.32
C ARG A 686 22.75 7.65 16.40
N PRO A 687 22.39 6.38 16.14
CA PRO A 687 22.67 5.28 17.07
C PRO A 687 24.16 5.12 17.41
N ILE A 688 25.05 5.26 16.42
CA ILE A 688 26.50 5.20 16.63
C ILE A 688 26.95 6.32 17.56
N TYR A 689 26.54 7.56 17.29
CA TYR A 689 26.84 8.73 18.11
C TYR A 689 26.39 8.55 19.56
N HIS A 690 25.16 8.10 19.79
CA HIS A 690 24.67 7.87 21.15
C HIS A 690 25.48 6.80 21.89
N LYS A 691 25.76 5.65 21.24
CA LYS A 691 26.60 4.60 21.85
C LYS A 691 28.06 5.06 22.04
N PHE A 692 28.59 5.87 21.13
CA PHE A 692 29.92 6.46 21.22
C PHE A 692 30.03 7.39 22.42
N MET A 693 29.10 8.33 22.57
CA MET A 693 29.02 9.20 23.74
C MET A 693 28.87 8.40 25.03
N PHE A 694 27.99 7.39 25.07
CA PHE A 694 27.83 6.53 26.23
C PHE A 694 29.11 5.76 26.59
N THR A 695 29.81 5.21 25.59
CA THR A 695 31.08 4.48 25.78
C THR A 695 32.18 5.38 26.33
N ILE A 696 32.24 6.63 25.87
CA ILE A 696 33.17 7.66 26.39
C ILE A 696 32.82 7.98 27.84
N TRP A 697 31.54 8.18 28.15
CA TRP A 697 31.07 8.48 29.50
C TRP A 697 31.32 7.34 30.50
N ARG A 698 31.13 6.09 30.09
CA ARG A 698 31.36 4.92 30.96
C ARG A 698 32.84 4.68 31.26
N ASN A 699 33.73 5.06 30.34
CA ASN A 699 35.17 4.83 30.43
C ASN A 699 35.97 6.10 30.81
N MET A 700 35.31 7.08 31.45
CA MET A 700 35.91 8.38 31.82
C MET A 700 37.13 8.32 32.74
N TRP A 701 37.50 7.14 33.25
CA TRP A 701 38.66 6.95 34.12
C TRP A 701 39.96 6.61 33.37
N SER A 702 39.90 6.42 32.05
CA SER A 702 41.08 6.13 31.23
C SER A 702 41.54 7.34 30.41
N LYS A 703 42.86 7.42 30.15
CA LYS A 703 43.54 8.60 29.59
C LYS A 703 42.96 9.07 28.24
N GLN A 704 42.59 8.16 27.34
CA GLN A 704 42.11 8.53 26.00
C GLN A 704 40.63 8.99 25.98
N PRO A 705 39.67 8.31 26.64
CA PRO A 705 38.31 8.84 26.85
C PRO A 705 38.28 10.21 27.52
N ILE A 706 39.14 10.47 28.50
CA ILE A 706 39.24 11.78 29.16
C ILE A 706 39.61 12.86 28.16
N ARG A 707 40.59 12.60 27.27
CA ARG A 707 41.01 13.55 26.24
C ARG A 707 39.90 13.81 25.24
N LEU A 708 39.20 12.78 24.80
CA LEU A 708 38.07 12.90 23.88
C LEU A 708 36.88 13.64 24.52
N ALA A 709 36.52 13.31 25.77
CA ALA A 709 35.52 14.04 26.53
C ALA A 709 35.93 15.51 26.75
N SER A 710 37.21 15.78 26.99
CA SER A 710 37.73 17.15 27.12
C SER A 710 37.61 17.95 25.82
N LEU A 711 37.83 17.33 24.66
CA LEU A 711 37.58 17.95 23.36
C LEU A 711 36.08 18.25 23.18
N LEU A 712 35.21 17.26 23.40
CA LEU A 712 33.76 17.42 23.21
C LEU A 712 33.14 18.45 24.16
N LEU A 713 33.54 18.45 25.44
CA LEU A 713 33.08 19.44 26.43
C LEU A 713 33.65 20.84 26.16
N GLY A 714 34.88 20.91 25.64
CA GLY A 714 35.48 22.16 25.18
C GLY A 714 34.68 22.80 24.05
N LEU A 715 34.15 21.98 23.13
CA LEU A 715 33.29 22.43 22.03
C LEU A 715 31.93 22.95 22.51
N LEU A 716 31.33 22.28 23.51
CA LEU A 716 30.03 22.64 24.07
C LEU A 716 30.09 23.74 25.16
N ASN A 717 31.30 24.24 25.47
CA ASN A 717 31.56 25.25 26.49
C ASN A 717 31.07 24.85 27.91
N ILE A 718 31.08 23.54 28.22
CA ILE A 718 30.71 23.00 29.54
C ILE A 718 31.99 22.83 30.37
N LYS A 719 32.19 23.67 31.40
CA LYS A 719 33.34 23.56 32.32
C LYS A 719 33.19 22.31 33.20
N ARG A 720 34.20 21.44 33.20
CA ARG A 720 34.35 20.35 34.19
C ARG A 720 34.65 20.95 35.56
N ARG A 721 33.68 20.97 36.48
CA ARG A 721 33.97 20.97 37.93
C ARG A 721 34.27 19.52 38.32
N ILE A 722 35.51 19.10 38.18
CA ILE A 722 35.98 17.89 38.87
C ILE A 722 36.53 18.39 40.20
N LYS A 723 35.78 18.18 41.30
CA LYS A 723 36.36 18.27 42.64
C LYS A 723 37.37 17.12 42.74
N LYS A 724 38.62 17.47 43.07
CA LYS A 724 39.67 16.50 43.39
C LYS A 724 39.26 15.65 44.59
#